data_AF-A0A965EQS2-F1
#
_entry.id   AF-A0A965EQS2-F1
#
_cell.length_a   1.000
_cell.length_b   1.000
_cell.length_c   1.000
_cell.angle_alpha   90.00
_cell.angle_beta   90.00
_cell.angle_gamma   90.00
#
_symmetry.space_group_name_H-M   'P 1'
#
loop_
_entity.id
_entity.type
_entity.pdbx_description
1 polymer ?
#
loop_
_entity_poly.entity_id
_entity_poly.type
_entity_poly.pdbx_seq_one_letter_code
_entity_poly.pdbx_strand_id
1 'polypeptide(L)'
;MLHVIFGVSAIILLVATVTMLTVDHNRPWKKYQRTFRALETWSAAARVDAENSRAFAEKSASLEAELGEVRRADLNPQLVEQFLEAVESVSADAEAGAFAREDVERLRTESDPDQRFALRGDLLQRFSDIIGRTQFREDQLAGSLKLRKAELDKRRADYELAIADGAAESHQQELLVLADAKRAEVEEATLVFQEANRHRKALQATLKQIMAPEDAAAKELADHRQTLSLLRKTLSDRAPNLGKTVLELPVLDAFNGPLRVDQIWLPKLTLNNNFRDVARFDRCTTCHQGMSKSAPGQPTEPAYPEATTVEVMLPTPEEVPQLSGDLEDSLQLEEIYGFQLAAEGLFEKDSPTVSVVLPESPAALAGLQSGDVIAAVGGGRTPVRPLAVAALLENVSWGSPLQLSIERGVPQPYSTHPRLDLFVGDSSPHPMKTFGCTICHQGQGSATSFKWASHSPNTPKQSHLWHDEYGWFNNHHWIRPMRPERFEESSCLKCHHQVVDLAPSERFPEPPAPKVVEGYNLIRQYGCFGCHEINGWSGPEERIGPDMRVEPNYHEVAQAIAADPGFAGMDATFKRWVGDVISSPDGTVARGQVREALEADAGQGDEAILSDRSHVLANLLKTPETPGNYPKVGPSLRHVASKVGFDWLYAWLRNPQDFRPSTKMPRFFGLWEHLEGAGLEESQRYEPLEIRSMVSYLTSSSQPFAFIEPYQGITAPPDVERGKKWQCE
;
A
#
# COMPACT_ATOMS: atom_id res chain seq x y z
N MET A 1 12.96 -67.43 -7.22
CA MET A 1 13.79 -66.34 -6.67
C MET A 1 13.47 -64.99 -7.31
N LEU A 2 13.55 -64.84 -8.64
CA LEU A 2 13.31 -63.57 -9.34
C LEU A 2 11.91 -62.95 -9.08
N HIS A 3 10.83 -63.75 -9.11
CA HIS A 3 9.47 -63.26 -8.83
C HIS A 3 9.28 -62.76 -7.39
N VAL A 4 9.99 -63.37 -6.43
CA VAL A 4 9.95 -62.94 -5.02
C VAL A 4 10.71 -61.63 -4.86
N ILE A 5 11.89 -61.49 -5.47
CA ILE A 5 12.66 -60.24 -5.48
C ILE A 5 11.86 -59.11 -6.15
N PHE A 6 11.20 -59.40 -7.27
CA PHE A 6 10.32 -58.45 -7.96
C PHE A 6 9.14 -58.03 -7.08
N GLY A 7 8.45 -58.98 -6.44
CA GLY A 7 7.33 -58.70 -5.54
C GLY A 7 7.74 -57.83 -4.35
N VAL A 8 8.86 -58.16 -3.70
CA VAL A 8 9.40 -57.35 -2.58
C VAL A 8 9.81 -55.96 -3.06
N SER A 9 10.48 -55.84 -4.20
CA SER A 9 10.91 -54.54 -4.75
C SER A 9 9.71 -53.66 -5.13
N ALA A 10 8.65 -54.25 -5.69
CA ALA A 10 7.41 -53.55 -6.02
C ALA A 10 6.69 -53.04 -4.76
N ILE A 11 6.64 -53.84 -3.68
CA ILE A 11 6.08 -53.41 -2.39
C ILE A 11 6.91 -52.27 -1.80
N ILE A 12 8.25 -52.36 -1.81
CA ILE A 12 9.13 -51.30 -1.32
C ILE A 12 8.90 -50.01 -2.12
N LEU A 13 8.82 -50.10 -3.45
CA LEU A 13 8.54 -48.95 -4.31
C LEU A 13 7.16 -48.34 -4.02
N LEU A 14 6.13 -49.16 -3.83
CA LEU A 14 4.79 -48.69 -3.48
C LEU A 14 4.80 -47.96 -2.14
N VAL A 15 5.41 -48.55 -1.11
CA VAL A 15 5.54 -47.90 0.21
C VAL A 15 6.28 -46.59 0.09
N ALA A 16 7.43 -46.56 -0.60
CA ALA A 16 8.20 -45.33 -0.81
C ALA A 16 7.38 -44.25 -1.55
N THR A 17 6.60 -44.65 -2.56
CA THR A 17 5.73 -43.73 -3.31
C THR A 17 4.62 -43.17 -2.44
N VAL A 18 3.92 -44.02 -1.68
CA VAL A 18 2.87 -43.59 -0.75
C VAL A 18 3.44 -42.67 0.34
N THR A 19 4.61 -42.99 0.89
CA THR A 19 5.30 -42.12 1.85
C THR A 19 5.65 -40.77 1.22
N MET A 20 6.20 -40.74 0.00
CA MET A 20 6.52 -39.49 -0.71
C MET A 20 5.26 -38.63 -0.92
N LEU A 21 4.17 -39.23 -1.38
CA LEU A 21 2.89 -38.53 -1.58
C LEU A 21 2.28 -38.04 -0.26
N THR A 22 2.41 -38.82 0.81
CA THR A 22 1.95 -38.43 2.15
C THR A 22 2.74 -37.24 2.69
N VAL A 23 4.06 -37.23 2.49
CA VAL A 23 4.94 -36.11 2.86
C VAL A 23 4.62 -34.86 2.03
N ASP A 24 4.33 -35.01 0.74
CA ASP A 24 3.91 -33.89 -0.10
C ASP A 24 2.54 -33.33 0.29
N HIS A 25 1.59 -34.22 0.61
CA HIS A 25 0.25 -33.85 1.09
C HIS A 25 0.29 -33.10 2.43
N ASN A 26 1.26 -33.43 3.29
CA ASN A 26 1.42 -32.84 4.62
C ASN A 26 2.48 -31.72 4.67
N ARG A 27 2.82 -31.09 3.53
CA ARG A 27 3.73 -29.95 3.52
C ARG A 27 3.21 -28.81 4.43
N PRO A 28 4.07 -28.16 5.24
CA PRO A 28 3.64 -27.14 6.21
C PRO A 28 2.80 -26.00 5.64
N TRP A 29 3.11 -25.53 4.42
CA TRP A 29 2.38 -24.42 3.79
C TRP A 29 0.91 -24.72 3.49
N LYS A 30 0.56 -26.00 3.23
CA LYS A 30 -0.82 -26.41 2.94
C LYS A 30 -1.74 -26.17 4.13
N LYS A 31 -1.22 -26.26 5.37
CA LYS A 31 -1.97 -25.94 6.60
C LYS A 31 -2.49 -24.50 6.55
N TYR A 32 -1.62 -23.53 6.25
CA TYR A 32 -2.00 -22.11 6.22
C TYR A 32 -3.04 -21.81 5.12
N GLN A 33 -2.90 -22.38 3.93
CA GLN A 33 -3.91 -22.20 2.88
C GLN A 33 -5.25 -22.84 3.23
N ARG A 34 -5.27 -24.03 3.84
CA ARG A 34 -6.50 -24.67 4.32
C ARG A 34 -7.18 -23.82 5.40
N THR A 35 -6.42 -23.34 6.37
CA THR A 35 -6.95 -22.46 7.43
C THR A 35 -7.46 -21.13 6.85
N PHE A 36 -6.76 -20.53 5.89
CA PHE A 36 -7.23 -19.29 5.27
C PHE A 36 -8.52 -19.50 4.45
N ARG A 37 -8.65 -20.63 3.74
CA ARG A 37 -9.91 -21.00 3.08
C ARG A 37 -11.06 -21.22 4.06
N ALA A 38 -10.76 -21.84 5.22
CA ALA A 38 -11.74 -21.99 6.29
C ALA A 38 -12.18 -20.62 6.81
N LEU A 39 -11.24 -19.68 7.02
CA LEU A 39 -11.52 -18.28 7.34
C LEU A 39 -12.43 -17.61 6.29
N GLU A 40 -12.09 -17.69 5.00
CA GLU A 40 -12.91 -17.11 3.93
C GLU A 40 -14.30 -17.74 3.82
N THR A 41 -14.43 -19.02 4.19
CA THR A 41 -15.72 -19.74 4.23
C THR A 41 -16.53 -19.33 5.45
N TRP A 42 -15.89 -19.23 6.61
CA TRP A 42 -16.50 -18.78 7.87
C TRP A 42 -17.00 -17.35 7.76
N SER A 43 -16.18 -16.41 7.24
CA SER A 43 -16.62 -15.02 7.02
C SER A 43 -17.76 -14.92 6.01
N ALA A 44 -17.81 -15.81 5.00
CA ALA A 44 -18.94 -15.85 4.08
C ALA A 44 -20.21 -16.40 4.75
N ALA A 45 -20.07 -17.42 5.61
CA ALA A 45 -21.16 -17.98 6.39
C ALA A 45 -21.73 -16.94 7.38
N ALA A 46 -20.88 -16.28 8.16
CA ALA A 46 -21.29 -15.24 9.09
C ALA A 46 -22.05 -14.09 8.41
N ARG A 47 -21.65 -13.71 7.18
CA ARG A 47 -22.42 -12.75 6.36
C ARG A 47 -23.77 -13.29 5.95
N VAL A 48 -23.86 -14.55 5.51
CA VAL A 48 -25.15 -15.17 5.19
C VAL A 48 -26.05 -15.24 6.43
N ASP A 49 -25.50 -15.53 7.61
CA ASP A 49 -26.24 -15.56 8.87
C ASP A 49 -26.77 -14.17 9.24
N ALA A 50 -25.96 -13.12 9.07
CA ALA A 50 -26.38 -11.74 9.28
C ALA A 50 -27.54 -11.34 8.35
N GLU A 51 -27.51 -11.81 7.09
CA GLU A 51 -28.57 -11.57 6.11
C GLU A 51 -29.78 -12.53 6.29
N ASN A 52 -29.67 -13.57 7.11
CA ASN A 52 -30.81 -14.39 7.54
C ASN A 52 -31.42 -13.88 8.86
N SER A 53 -30.88 -12.79 9.42
CA SER A 53 -31.38 -12.21 10.67
C SER A 53 -32.77 -11.59 10.51
N ARG A 54 -33.45 -11.37 11.65
CA ARG A 54 -34.75 -10.69 11.68
C ARG A 54 -34.72 -9.33 10.98
N ALA A 55 -33.66 -8.55 11.20
CA ALA A 55 -33.50 -7.22 10.59
C ALA A 55 -33.48 -7.26 9.05
N PHE A 56 -32.89 -8.30 8.44
CA PHE A 56 -32.91 -8.45 6.98
C PHE A 56 -34.31 -8.78 6.47
N ALA A 57 -35.02 -9.69 7.14
CA ALA A 57 -36.38 -10.06 6.78
C ALA A 57 -37.33 -8.85 6.89
N GLU A 58 -37.19 -8.03 7.93
CA GLU A 58 -37.92 -6.77 8.10
C GLU A 58 -37.59 -5.76 7.00
N LYS A 59 -36.31 -5.61 6.64
CA LYS A 59 -35.91 -4.73 5.54
C LYS A 59 -36.45 -5.20 4.20
N SER A 60 -36.42 -6.51 3.92
CA SER A 60 -37.03 -7.11 2.73
C SER A 60 -38.54 -6.82 2.69
N ALA A 61 -39.26 -7.02 3.80
CA ALA A 61 -40.69 -6.73 3.89
C ALA A 61 -40.99 -5.23 3.69
N SER A 62 -40.17 -4.35 4.26
CA SER A 62 -40.28 -2.90 4.07
C SER A 62 -40.08 -2.48 2.61
N LEU A 63 -39.06 -3.01 1.93
CA LEU A 63 -38.80 -2.72 0.52
C LEU A 63 -39.90 -3.29 -0.41
N GLU A 64 -40.46 -4.46 -0.07
CA GLU A 64 -41.61 -5.03 -0.77
C GLU A 64 -42.87 -4.16 -0.61
N ALA A 65 -43.11 -3.66 0.61
CA ALA A 65 -44.21 -2.75 0.88
C ALA A 65 -44.03 -1.42 0.12
N GLU A 66 -42.83 -0.83 0.14
CA GLU A 66 -42.49 0.39 -0.58
C GLU A 66 -42.68 0.25 -2.10
N LEU A 67 -42.19 -0.85 -2.70
CA LEU A 67 -42.44 -1.14 -4.11
C LEU A 67 -43.95 -1.28 -4.40
N GLY A 68 -44.69 -1.91 -3.49
CA GLY A 68 -46.15 -2.03 -3.57
C GLY A 68 -46.87 -0.68 -3.53
N GLU A 69 -46.42 0.25 -2.69
CA GLU A 69 -46.96 1.62 -2.60
C GLU A 69 -46.67 2.41 -3.88
N VAL A 70 -45.41 2.40 -4.35
CA VAL A 70 -45.00 3.10 -5.59
C VAL A 70 -45.77 2.58 -6.81
N ARG A 71 -46.04 1.27 -6.85
CA ARG A 71 -46.83 0.64 -7.90
C ARG A 71 -48.31 1.02 -7.89
N ARG A 72 -48.86 1.39 -6.74
CA ARG A 72 -50.24 1.85 -6.59
C ARG A 72 -50.38 3.38 -6.72
N ALA A 73 -49.27 4.10 -6.63
CA ALA A 73 -49.24 5.54 -6.82
C ALA A 73 -49.61 5.94 -8.26
N ASP A 74 -50.23 7.11 -8.38
CA ASP A 74 -50.63 7.68 -9.65
C ASP A 74 -49.42 8.02 -10.52
N LEU A 75 -49.54 7.79 -11.83
CA LEU A 75 -48.54 8.22 -12.80
C LEU A 75 -48.52 9.76 -12.88
N ASN A 76 -47.35 10.34 -13.13
CA ASN A 76 -47.21 11.77 -13.32
C ASN A 76 -48.00 12.21 -14.57
N PRO A 77 -49.06 13.03 -14.43
CA PRO A 77 -49.95 13.34 -15.53
C PRO A 77 -49.27 14.17 -16.62
N GLN A 78 -48.30 15.01 -16.27
CA GLN A 78 -47.55 15.81 -17.25
C GLN A 78 -46.67 14.93 -18.15
N LEU A 79 -46.00 13.93 -17.57
CA LEU A 79 -45.16 13.00 -18.34
C LEU A 79 -46.00 12.05 -19.22
N VAL A 80 -47.16 11.62 -18.72
CA VAL A 80 -48.12 10.81 -19.49
C VAL A 80 -48.63 11.60 -20.69
N GLU A 81 -49.04 12.85 -20.50
CA GLU A 81 -49.51 13.71 -21.60
C GLU A 81 -48.39 13.96 -22.62
N GLN A 82 -47.18 14.27 -22.15
CA GLN A 82 -46.01 14.45 -23.02
C GLN A 82 -45.72 13.21 -23.86
N PHE A 83 -45.87 12.01 -23.29
CA PHE A 83 -45.70 10.76 -24.02
C PHE A 83 -46.76 10.61 -25.11
N LEU A 84 -48.04 10.86 -24.79
CA LEU A 84 -49.16 10.73 -25.73
C LEU A 84 -49.09 11.75 -26.87
N GLU A 85 -48.77 13.01 -26.57
CA GLU A 85 -48.54 14.06 -27.58
C GLU A 85 -47.41 13.66 -28.53
N ALA A 86 -46.32 13.10 -28.00
CA ALA A 86 -45.22 12.63 -28.82
C ALA A 86 -45.68 11.47 -29.72
N VAL A 87 -46.40 10.47 -29.20
CA VAL A 87 -46.92 9.34 -29.99
C VAL A 87 -47.82 9.84 -31.14
N GLU A 88 -48.73 10.77 -30.86
CA GLU A 88 -49.68 11.27 -31.87
C GLU A 88 -49.07 12.21 -32.90
N SER A 89 -47.87 12.74 -32.65
CA SER A 89 -47.13 13.52 -33.65
C SER A 89 -46.76 12.69 -34.90
N VAL A 90 -46.79 11.35 -34.80
CA VAL A 90 -46.56 10.42 -35.91
C VAL A 90 -47.87 9.76 -36.31
N SER A 91 -48.31 10.01 -37.55
CA SER A 91 -49.60 9.53 -38.06
C SER A 91 -49.79 8.00 -37.97
N ALA A 92 -48.69 7.25 -38.11
CA ALA A 92 -48.72 5.79 -38.02
C ALA A 92 -48.89 5.24 -36.60
N ASP A 93 -48.80 6.07 -35.55
CA ASP A 93 -49.07 5.69 -34.15
C ASP A 93 -50.26 6.42 -33.54
N ALA A 94 -50.89 7.35 -34.28
CA ALA A 94 -52.01 8.15 -33.78
C ALA A 94 -53.17 7.29 -33.25
N GLU A 95 -53.48 6.17 -33.91
CA GLU A 95 -54.50 5.22 -33.45
C GLU A 95 -54.10 4.56 -32.12
N ALA A 96 -52.83 4.17 -31.96
CA ALA A 96 -52.32 3.60 -30.73
C ALA A 96 -52.29 4.63 -29.58
N GLY A 97 -51.99 5.89 -29.89
CA GLY A 97 -52.09 7.03 -28.98
C GLY A 97 -53.52 7.26 -28.48
N ALA A 98 -54.51 7.20 -29.39
CA ALA A 98 -55.92 7.33 -29.04
C ALA A 98 -56.40 6.23 -28.08
N PHE A 99 -56.03 4.96 -28.32
CA PHE A 99 -56.32 3.86 -27.39
C PHE A 99 -55.63 4.05 -26.04
N ALA A 100 -54.41 4.55 -26.02
CA ALA A 100 -53.69 4.83 -24.78
C ALA A 100 -54.32 5.98 -23.99
N ARG A 101 -54.87 7.02 -24.64
CA ARG A 101 -55.69 8.06 -23.97
C ARG A 101 -56.93 7.48 -23.31
N GLU A 102 -57.61 6.57 -23.98
CA GLU A 102 -58.79 5.91 -23.41
C GLU A 102 -58.42 5.07 -22.17
N ASP A 103 -57.28 4.39 -22.17
CA ASP A 103 -56.76 3.68 -20.99
C ASP A 103 -56.41 4.65 -19.84
N VAL A 104 -55.85 5.84 -20.14
CA VAL A 104 -55.58 6.88 -19.14
C VAL A 104 -56.87 7.39 -18.50
N GLU A 105 -57.90 7.66 -19.29
CA GLU A 105 -59.20 8.09 -18.75
C GLU A 105 -59.86 6.98 -17.93
N ARG A 106 -59.80 5.72 -18.38
CA ARG A 106 -60.25 4.57 -17.60
C ARG A 106 -59.55 4.48 -16.24
N LEU A 107 -58.22 4.56 -16.24
CA LEU A 107 -57.41 4.57 -15.01
C LEU A 107 -57.79 5.73 -14.08
N ARG A 108 -58.08 6.91 -14.63
CA ARG A 108 -58.47 8.11 -13.86
C ARG A 108 -59.84 7.96 -13.20
N THR A 109 -60.80 7.34 -13.90
CA THR A 109 -62.18 7.17 -13.42
C THR A 109 -62.38 5.97 -12.51
N GLU A 110 -61.47 4.98 -12.55
CA GLU A 110 -61.56 3.80 -11.70
C GLU A 110 -61.29 4.16 -10.23
N SER A 111 -62.11 3.61 -9.34
CA SER A 111 -62.08 3.85 -7.89
C SER A 111 -61.61 2.65 -7.09
N ASP A 112 -61.72 1.44 -7.66
CA ASP A 112 -61.25 0.21 -7.03
C ASP A 112 -59.70 0.12 -7.09
N PRO A 113 -59.00 0.01 -5.93
CA PRO A 113 -57.53 0.04 -5.90
C PRO A 113 -56.86 -1.10 -6.68
N ASP A 114 -57.43 -2.31 -6.66
CA ASP A 114 -56.85 -3.48 -7.33
C ASP A 114 -57.03 -3.38 -8.85
N GLN A 115 -58.20 -2.93 -9.31
CA GLN A 115 -58.43 -2.66 -10.73
C GLN A 115 -57.58 -1.50 -11.25
N ARG A 116 -57.40 -0.41 -10.47
CA ARG A 116 -56.47 0.67 -10.83
C ARG A 116 -55.05 0.15 -11.01
N PHE A 117 -54.57 -0.70 -10.10
CA PHE A 117 -53.24 -1.29 -10.20
C PHE A 117 -53.06 -2.11 -11.49
N ALA A 118 -54.06 -2.95 -11.83
CA ALA A 118 -54.05 -3.72 -13.08
C ALA A 118 -54.05 -2.80 -14.33
N LEU A 119 -54.94 -1.81 -14.37
CA LEU A 119 -55.04 -0.85 -15.48
C LEU A 119 -53.75 -0.03 -15.66
N ARG A 120 -53.10 0.39 -14.57
CA ARG A 120 -51.81 1.07 -14.62
C ARG A 120 -50.73 0.18 -15.25
N GLY A 121 -50.68 -1.09 -14.85
CA GLY A 121 -49.77 -2.08 -15.44
C GLY A 121 -49.98 -2.27 -16.93
N ASP A 122 -51.24 -2.45 -17.35
CA ASP A 122 -51.63 -2.59 -18.75
C ASP A 122 -51.28 -1.34 -19.58
N LEU A 123 -51.47 -0.14 -19.02
CA LEU A 123 -51.10 1.12 -19.65
C LEU A 123 -49.58 1.24 -19.88
N LEU A 124 -48.77 0.92 -18.88
CA LEU A 124 -47.30 0.93 -19.02
C LEU A 124 -46.81 -0.12 -20.03
N GLN A 125 -47.46 -1.29 -20.06
CA GLN A 125 -47.19 -2.30 -21.09
C GLN A 125 -47.54 -1.77 -22.48
N ARG A 126 -48.67 -1.07 -22.64
CA ARG A 126 -49.05 -0.46 -23.91
C ARG A 126 -48.04 0.60 -24.37
N PHE A 127 -47.54 1.45 -23.46
CA PHE A 127 -46.49 2.40 -23.80
C PHE A 127 -45.22 1.70 -24.30
N SER A 128 -44.84 0.60 -23.65
CA SER A 128 -43.71 -0.24 -24.09
C SER A 128 -43.96 -0.85 -25.48
N ASP A 129 -45.17 -1.34 -25.75
CA ASP A 129 -45.54 -1.92 -27.04
C ASP A 129 -45.50 -0.87 -28.18
N ILE A 130 -45.95 0.36 -27.91
CA ILE A 130 -45.87 1.49 -28.86
C ILE A 130 -44.42 1.81 -29.20
N ILE A 131 -43.54 1.86 -28.19
CA ILE A 131 -42.09 2.01 -28.40
C ILE A 131 -41.55 0.85 -29.24
N GLY A 132 -41.95 -0.39 -28.96
CA GLY A 132 -41.54 -1.57 -29.72
C GLY A 132 -41.93 -1.50 -31.21
N ARG A 133 -43.14 -1.05 -31.52
CA ARG A 133 -43.60 -0.79 -32.91
C ARG A 133 -42.81 0.33 -33.57
N THR A 134 -42.46 1.37 -32.82
CA THR A 134 -41.63 2.49 -33.30
C THR A 134 -40.21 2.04 -33.60
N GLN A 135 -39.62 1.22 -32.73
CA GLN A 135 -38.32 0.62 -32.95
C GLN A 135 -38.30 -0.28 -34.18
N PHE A 136 -39.35 -1.11 -34.37
CA PHE A 136 -39.44 -1.94 -35.56
C PHE A 136 -39.45 -1.12 -36.87
N ARG A 137 -40.16 0.02 -36.91
CA ARG A 137 -40.15 0.92 -38.07
C ARG A 137 -38.79 1.59 -38.27
N GLU A 138 -38.13 2.03 -37.19
CA GLU A 138 -36.75 2.53 -37.25
C GLU A 138 -35.80 1.49 -37.84
N ASP A 139 -35.88 0.23 -37.39
CA ASP A 139 -35.01 -0.86 -37.87
C ASP A 139 -35.22 -1.14 -39.37
N GLN A 140 -36.46 -1.07 -39.86
CA GLN A 140 -36.76 -1.17 -41.29
C GLN A 140 -36.13 -0.02 -42.10
N LEU A 141 -36.22 1.22 -41.57
CA LEU A 141 -35.58 2.38 -42.19
C LEU A 141 -34.05 2.24 -42.20
N ALA A 142 -33.45 1.79 -41.10
CA ALA A 142 -32.02 1.54 -40.99
C ALA A 142 -31.54 0.49 -42.00
N GLY A 143 -32.30 -0.60 -42.16
CA GLY A 143 -32.05 -1.63 -43.17
C GLY A 143 -32.09 -1.06 -44.59
N SER A 144 -33.13 -0.29 -44.92
CA SER A 144 -33.26 0.35 -46.23
C SER A 144 -32.13 1.36 -46.52
N LEU A 145 -31.70 2.13 -45.52
CA LEU A 145 -30.61 3.09 -45.62
C LEU A 145 -29.28 2.39 -45.87
N LYS A 146 -29.04 1.25 -45.22
CA LYS A 146 -27.82 0.46 -45.43
C LYS A 146 -27.72 -0.03 -46.88
N LEU A 147 -28.82 -0.48 -47.47
CA LEU A 147 -28.86 -0.89 -48.89
C LEU A 147 -28.58 0.30 -49.82
N ARG A 148 -29.23 1.45 -49.59
CA ARG A 148 -28.99 2.68 -50.38
C ARG A 148 -27.53 3.16 -50.31
N LYS A 149 -26.89 3.06 -49.14
CA LYS A 149 -25.46 3.40 -48.96
C LYS A 149 -24.55 2.45 -49.74
N ALA A 150 -24.82 1.14 -49.70
CA ALA A 150 -24.06 0.17 -50.49
C ALA A 150 -24.17 0.44 -52.01
N GLU A 151 -25.36 0.84 -52.48
CA GLU A 151 -25.55 1.24 -53.87
C GLU A 151 -24.79 2.52 -54.22
N LEU A 152 -24.75 3.52 -53.33
CA LEU A 152 -23.94 4.73 -53.50
C LEU A 152 -22.45 4.40 -53.58
N ASP A 153 -21.94 3.56 -52.68
CA ASP A 153 -20.54 3.14 -52.68
C ASP A 153 -20.16 2.46 -54.00
N LYS A 154 -21.04 1.61 -54.53
CA LYS A 154 -20.87 1.00 -55.86
C LYS A 154 -20.81 2.04 -56.97
N ARG A 155 -21.75 3.00 -57.01
CA ARG A 155 -21.79 4.05 -58.05
C ARG A 155 -20.57 4.97 -57.98
N ARG A 156 -20.11 5.28 -56.77
CA ARG A 156 -18.90 6.06 -56.55
C ARG A 156 -17.65 5.30 -57.03
N ALA A 157 -17.56 4.01 -56.72
CA ALA A 157 -16.46 3.17 -57.19
C ALA A 157 -16.44 3.05 -58.72
N ASP A 158 -17.59 2.89 -59.38
CA ASP A 158 -17.68 2.88 -60.84
C ASP A 158 -17.10 4.18 -61.45
N TYR A 159 -17.45 5.34 -60.87
CA TYR A 159 -16.96 6.65 -61.30
C TYR A 159 -15.44 6.79 -61.07
N GLU A 160 -14.94 6.41 -59.89
CA GLU A 160 -13.51 6.46 -59.56
C GLU A 160 -12.67 5.54 -60.48
N LEU A 161 -13.20 4.36 -60.82
CA LEU A 161 -12.58 3.45 -61.80
C LEU A 161 -12.56 4.05 -63.21
N ALA A 162 -13.66 4.68 -63.66
CA ALA A 162 -13.71 5.33 -64.96
C ALA A 162 -12.69 6.48 -65.10
N ILE A 163 -12.41 7.21 -64.01
CA ILE A 163 -11.32 8.20 -63.97
C ILE A 163 -9.96 7.50 -64.07
N ALA A 164 -9.74 6.45 -63.26
CA ALA A 164 -8.46 5.74 -63.22
C ALA A 164 -8.10 5.08 -64.56
N ASP A 165 -9.09 4.55 -65.27
CA ASP A 165 -8.92 3.89 -66.57
C ASP A 165 -8.83 4.87 -67.75
N GLY A 166 -8.94 6.18 -67.51
CA GLY A 166 -8.85 7.21 -68.56
C GLY A 166 -10.03 7.19 -69.54
N ALA A 167 -11.23 6.81 -69.08
CA ALA A 167 -12.44 6.79 -69.91
C ALA A 167 -12.79 8.19 -70.45
N ALA A 168 -13.56 8.27 -71.54
CA ALA A 168 -13.98 9.54 -72.12
C ALA A 168 -14.76 10.42 -71.12
N GLU A 169 -14.53 11.75 -71.16
CA GLU A 169 -15.15 12.72 -70.24
C GLU A 169 -16.69 12.61 -70.20
N SER A 170 -17.33 12.32 -71.34
CA SER A 170 -18.79 12.14 -71.40
C SER A 170 -19.29 10.96 -70.55
N HIS A 171 -18.50 9.88 -70.44
CA HIS A 171 -18.86 8.71 -69.65
C HIS A 171 -18.58 8.93 -68.16
N GLN A 172 -17.49 9.63 -67.83
CA GLN A 172 -17.21 10.05 -66.45
C GLN A 172 -18.34 10.95 -65.92
N GLN A 173 -18.82 11.90 -66.73
CA GLN A 173 -19.91 12.80 -66.37
C GLN A 173 -21.24 12.04 -66.15
N GLU A 174 -21.53 11.03 -66.97
CA GLU A 174 -22.70 10.16 -66.80
C GLU A 174 -22.68 9.42 -65.46
N LEU A 175 -21.55 8.79 -65.12
CA LEU A 175 -21.38 8.08 -63.84
C LEU A 175 -21.42 9.02 -62.64
N LEU A 176 -20.88 10.23 -62.76
CA LEU A 176 -20.96 11.27 -61.73
C LEU A 176 -22.41 11.67 -61.45
N VAL A 177 -23.21 11.89 -62.49
CA VAL A 177 -24.65 12.21 -62.33
C VAL A 177 -25.40 11.08 -61.61
N LEU A 178 -25.10 9.81 -61.94
CA LEU A 178 -25.70 8.66 -61.26
C LEU A 178 -25.27 8.56 -59.78
N ALA A 179 -24.00 8.85 -59.48
CA ALA A 179 -23.51 8.88 -58.10
C ALA A 179 -24.13 10.03 -57.30
N ASP A 180 -24.24 11.22 -57.88
CA ASP A 180 -24.86 12.40 -57.26
C ASP A 180 -26.36 12.20 -57.01
N ALA A 181 -27.09 11.61 -57.97
CA ALA A 181 -28.49 11.24 -57.79
C ALA A 181 -28.66 10.26 -56.63
N LYS A 182 -27.78 9.25 -56.54
CA LYS A 182 -27.83 8.29 -55.44
C LYS A 182 -27.42 8.87 -54.09
N ARG A 183 -26.50 9.85 -54.09
CA ARG A 183 -26.13 10.61 -52.89
C ARG A 183 -27.34 11.36 -52.33
N ALA A 184 -28.11 12.03 -53.19
CA ALA A 184 -29.34 12.71 -52.77
C ALA A 184 -30.36 11.75 -52.14
N GLU A 185 -30.58 10.56 -52.71
CA GLU A 185 -31.45 9.53 -52.11
C GLU A 185 -30.96 9.07 -50.73
N VAL A 186 -29.64 8.94 -50.55
CA VAL A 186 -29.04 8.53 -49.26
C VAL A 186 -29.18 9.64 -48.23
N GLU A 187 -29.02 10.90 -48.62
CA GLU A 187 -29.23 12.07 -47.76
C GLU A 187 -30.68 12.14 -47.26
N GLU A 188 -31.65 12.01 -48.18
CA GLU A 188 -33.08 11.98 -47.83
C GLU A 188 -33.42 10.82 -46.88
N ALA A 189 -32.98 9.60 -47.22
CA ALA A 189 -33.21 8.43 -46.37
C ALA A 189 -32.51 8.54 -45.00
N THR A 190 -31.37 9.25 -44.92
CA THR A 190 -30.68 9.52 -43.67
C THR A 190 -31.49 10.45 -42.77
N LEU A 191 -32.10 11.50 -43.33
CA LEU A 191 -32.96 12.42 -42.58
C LEU A 191 -34.17 11.68 -41.99
N VAL A 192 -34.86 10.89 -42.81
CA VAL A 192 -36.03 10.10 -42.36
C VAL A 192 -35.65 9.13 -41.22
N PHE A 193 -34.51 8.44 -41.35
CA PHE A 193 -34.00 7.57 -40.28
C PHE A 193 -33.66 8.35 -39.00
N GLN A 194 -33.00 9.51 -39.12
CA GLN A 194 -32.65 10.35 -37.97
C GLN A 194 -33.89 10.86 -37.23
N GLU A 195 -34.95 11.23 -37.96
CA GLU A 195 -36.23 11.64 -37.38
C GLU A 195 -36.90 10.50 -36.60
N ALA A 196 -36.98 9.30 -37.20
CA ALA A 196 -37.54 8.12 -36.55
C ALA A 196 -36.76 7.73 -35.28
N ASN A 197 -35.43 7.73 -35.35
CA ASN A 197 -34.57 7.44 -34.19
C ASN A 197 -34.73 8.49 -33.08
N ARG A 198 -34.78 9.78 -33.43
CA ARG A 198 -35.02 10.86 -32.46
C ARG A 198 -36.37 10.69 -31.77
N HIS A 199 -37.41 10.37 -32.53
CA HIS A 199 -38.75 10.15 -32.00
C HIS A 199 -38.79 8.93 -31.05
N ARG A 200 -38.26 7.77 -31.45
CA ARG A 200 -38.15 6.59 -30.57
C ARG A 200 -37.37 6.90 -29.29
N LYS A 201 -36.24 7.60 -29.39
CA LYS A 201 -35.43 8.00 -28.22
C LYS A 201 -36.20 8.92 -27.27
N ALA A 202 -36.98 9.85 -27.81
CA ALA A 202 -37.83 10.72 -27.00
C ALA A 202 -38.88 9.92 -26.23
N LEU A 203 -39.61 9.02 -26.92
CA LEU A 203 -40.59 8.14 -26.26
C LEU A 203 -39.96 7.27 -25.16
N GLN A 204 -38.80 6.66 -25.45
CA GLN A 204 -38.08 5.87 -24.45
C GLN A 204 -37.61 6.70 -23.25
N ALA A 205 -37.13 7.92 -23.48
CA ALA A 205 -36.69 8.79 -22.41
C ALA A 205 -37.87 9.20 -21.52
N THR A 206 -39.02 9.54 -22.10
CA THR A 206 -40.23 9.90 -21.35
C THR A 206 -40.78 8.70 -20.59
N LEU A 207 -40.88 7.50 -21.20
CA LEU A 207 -41.32 6.31 -20.48
C LEU A 207 -40.38 5.96 -19.32
N LYS A 208 -39.07 6.10 -19.51
CA LYS A 208 -38.09 5.91 -18.43
C LYS A 208 -38.30 6.90 -17.28
N GLN A 209 -38.69 8.14 -17.55
CA GLN A 209 -39.02 9.11 -16.50
C GLN A 209 -40.34 8.75 -15.78
N ILE A 210 -41.34 8.25 -16.52
CA ILE A 210 -42.60 7.75 -15.93
C ILE A 210 -42.33 6.57 -14.99
N MET A 211 -41.46 5.64 -15.41
CA MET A 211 -41.12 4.43 -14.64
C MET A 211 -40.05 4.63 -13.57
N ALA A 212 -39.35 5.78 -13.55
CA ALA A 212 -38.19 6.00 -12.68
C ALA A 212 -38.44 5.69 -11.18
N PRO A 213 -39.58 6.07 -10.56
CA PRO A 213 -39.86 5.72 -9.17
C PRO A 213 -39.99 4.20 -8.95
N GLU A 214 -40.70 3.52 -9.86
CA GLU A 214 -40.91 2.07 -9.78
C GLU A 214 -39.60 1.31 -10.05
N ASP A 215 -38.82 1.74 -11.04
CA ASP A 215 -37.52 1.17 -11.36
C ASP A 215 -36.53 1.33 -10.20
N ALA A 216 -36.55 2.47 -9.50
CA ALA A 216 -35.70 2.70 -8.34
C ALA A 216 -36.06 1.75 -7.17
N ALA A 217 -37.33 1.69 -6.77
CA ALA A 217 -37.78 0.81 -5.71
C ALA A 217 -37.59 -0.69 -6.06
N ALA A 218 -37.88 -1.07 -7.29
CA ALA A 218 -37.68 -2.44 -7.77
C ALA A 218 -36.20 -2.82 -7.79
N LYS A 219 -35.33 -1.88 -8.17
CA LYS A 219 -33.88 -2.07 -8.14
C LYS A 219 -33.37 -2.23 -6.71
N GLU A 220 -33.80 -1.41 -5.76
CA GLU A 220 -33.37 -1.56 -4.36
C GLU A 220 -33.74 -2.92 -3.77
N LEU A 221 -34.98 -3.39 -4.00
CA LEU A 221 -35.40 -4.72 -3.60
C LEU A 221 -34.61 -5.84 -4.31
N ALA A 222 -34.35 -5.67 -5.61
CA ALA A 222 -33.56 -6.62 -6.39
C ALA A 222 -32.11 -6.69 -5.92
N ASP A 223 -31.46 -5.55 -5.68
CA ASP A 223 -30.08 -5.44 -5.19
C ASP A 223 -29.95 -6.08 -3.80
N HIS A 224 -30.93 -5.84 -2.91
CA HIS A 224 -31.01 -6.46 -1.58
C HIS A 224 -31.09 -8.00 -1.66
N ARG A 225 -32.01 -8.54 -2.49
CA ARG A 225 -32.14 -10.00 -2.69
C ARG A 225 -30.95 -10.61 -3.43
N GLN A 226 -30.39 -9.89 -4.40
CA GLN A 226 -29.23 -10.34 -5.18
C GLN A 226 -28.00 -10.47 -4.28
N THR A 227 -27.82 -9.56 -3.32
CA THR A 227 -26.73 -9.64 -2.33
C THR A 227 -26.75 -10.97 -1.58
N LEU A 228 -27.92 -11.38 -1.06
CA LEU A 228 -28.09 -12.69 -0.41
C LEU A 228 -27.81 -13.86 -1.36
N SER A 229 -28.31 -13.81 -2.59
CA SER A 229 -28.09 -14.86 -3.60
C SER A 229 -26.59 -15.02 -3.93
N LEU A 230 -25.87 -13.91 -4.11
CA LEU A 230 -24.44 -13.89 -4.38
C LEU A 230 -23.63 -14.42 -3.19
N LEU A 231 -23.99 -14.05 -1.96
CA LEU A 231 -23.34 -14.54 -0.75
C LEU A 231 -23.57 -16.05 -0.57
N ARG A 232 -24.80 -16.54 -0.74
CA ARG A 232 -25.13 -17.98 -0.69
C ARG A 232 -24.39 -18.77 -1.77
N LYS A 233 -24.32 -18.23 -3.00
CA LYS A 233 -23.54 -18.82 -4.08
C LYS A 233 -22.05 -18.88 -3.70
N THR A 234 -21.50 -17.79 -3.18
CA THR A 234 -20.09 -17.74 -2.73
C THR A 234 -19.81 -18.75 -1.61
N LEU A 235 -20.72 -18.88 -0.65
CA LEU A 235 -20.64 -19.87 0.42
C LEU A 235 -20.67 -21.30 -0.14
N SER A 236 -21.60 -21.61 -1.05
CA SER A 236 -21.69 -22.91 -1.72
C SER A 236 -20.44 -23.24 -2.54
N ASP A 237 -19.93 -22.26 -3.29
CA ASP A 237 -18.73 -22.36 -4.11
C ASP A 237 -17.47 -22.54 -3.27
N ARG A 238 -17.45 -22.08 -2.01
CA ARG A 238 -16.31 -22.21 -1.07
C ARG A 238 -16.39 -23.44 -0.19
N ALA A 239 -17.59 -23.81 0.25
CA ALA A 239 -17.84 -24.92 1.15
C ALA A 239 -17.21 -26.24 0.65
N PRO A 240 -16.75 -27.10 1.57
CA PRO A 240 -16.26 -28.43 1.21
C PRO A 240 -17.38 -29.22 0.54
N ASN A 241 -17.07 -29.86 -0.59
CA ASN A 241 -17.99 -30.74 -1.30
C ASN A 241 -17.26 -32.04 -1.69
N LEU A 242 -18.00 -33.10 -1.98
CA LEU A 242 -17.43 -34.43 -2.25
C LEU A 242 -16.35 -34.40 -3.34
N GLY A 243 -16.55 -33.62 -4.41
CA GLY A 243 -15.56 -33.48 -5.48
C GLY A 243 -14.24 -32.85 -5.01
N LYS A 244 -14.31 -31.75 -4.24
CA LYS A 244 -13.14 -31.10 -3.66
C LYS A 244 -12.42 -32.00 -2.66
N THR A 245 -13.17 -32.67 -1.78
CA THR A 245 -12.61 -33.59 -0.80
C THR A 245 -11.88 -34.76 -1.46
N VAL A 246 -12.39 -35.26 -2.59
CA VAL A 246 -11.70 -36.30 -3.39
C VAL A 246 -10.41 -35.76 -4.01
N LEU A 247 -10.43 -34.55 -4.58
CA LEU A 247 -9.23 -33.93 -5.16
C LEU A 247 -8.15 -33.61 -4.11
N GLU A 248 -8.52 -33.47 -2.85
CA GLU A 248 -7.58 -33.26 -1.74
C GLU A 248 -6.99 -34.57 -1.19
N LEU A 249 -7.33 -35.75 -1.72
CA LEU A 249 -6.72 -37.01 -1.28
C LEU A 249 -5.22 -37.06 -1.63
N PRO A 250 -4.36 -37.70 -0.81
CA PRO A 250 -2.89 -37.63 -0.94
C PRO A 250 -2.29 -37.95 -2.32
N VAL A 251 -2.99 -38.74 -3.14
CA VAL A 251 -2.55 -39.09 -4.50
C VAL A 251 -3.03 -38.07 -5.54
N LEU A 252 -4.28 -37.60 -5.44
CA LEU A 252 -4.90 -36.69 -6.41
C LEU A 252 -4.43 -35.24 -6.22
N ASP A 253 -4.20 -34.86 -4.96
CA ASP A 253 -3.69 -33.55 -4.55
C ASP A 253 -2.32 -33.25 -5.20
N ALA A 254 -1.51 -34.29 -5.45
CA ALA A 254 -0.19 -34.16 -6.06
C ALA A 254 -0.23 -33.79 -7.56
N PHE A 255 -1.33 -34.07 -8.28
CA PHE A 255 -1.43 -33.85 -9.72
C PHE A 255 -2.38 -32.72 -10.11
N ASN A 256 -3.45 -32.52 -9.35
CA ASN A 256 -4.44 -31.47 -9.64
C ASN A 256 -5.13 -30.96 -8.36
N GLY A 257 -4.35 -30.82 -7.28
CA GLY A 257 -4.85 -30.31 -6.02
C GLY A 257 -5.25 -28.83 -6.11
N PRO A 258 -6.25 -28.40 -5.32
CA PRO A 258 -6.66 -27.00 -5.32
C PRO A 258 -5.63 -26.09 -4.63
N LEU A 259 -4.73 -26.66 -3.81
CA LEU A 259 -3.69 -25.94 -3.07
C LEU A 259 -2.40 -25.89 -3.89
N ARG A 260 -1.84 -24.70 -4.07
CA ARG A 260 -0.61 -24.50 -4.85
C ARG A 260 0.29 -23.45 -4.22
N VAL A 261 1.59 -23.62 -4.43
CA VAL A 261 2.57 -22.58 -4.10
C VAL A 261 2.27 -21.36 -4.98
N ASP A 262 2.05 -20.23 -4.35
CA ASP A 262 1.94 -18.96 -5.04
C ASP A 262 3.33 -18.32 -5.14
N GLN A 263 3.68 -17.84 -6.32
CA GLN A 263 5.02 -17.35 -6.62
C GLN A 263 4.99 -16.09 -7.47
N ILE A 264 5.60 -15.04 -6.94
CA ILE A 264 5.86 -13.80 -7.65
C ILE A 264 7.32 -13.82 -8.11
N TRP A 265 7.51 -13.57 -9.40
CA TRP A 265 8.84 -13.48 -10.01
C TRP A 265 9.17 -12.02 -10.29
N LEU A 266 10.28 -11.54 -9.69
CA LEU A 266 10.68 -10.13 -9.72
C LEU A 266 12.04 -10.00 -10.43
N PRO A 267 12.08 -10.02 -11.77
CA PRO A 267 13.33 -10.04 -12.53
C PRO A 267 14.15 -8.76 -12.38
N LYS A 268 13.50 -7.62 -12.13
CA LYS A 268 14.15 -6.31 -11.98
C LYS A 268 14.72 -6.07 -10.58
N LEU A 269 14.24 -6.82 -9.58
CA LEU A 269 14.71 -6.73 -8.20
C LEU A 269 15.60 -7.93 -7.93
N THR A 270 16.91 -7.75 -8.06
CA THR A 270 17.87 -8.85 -7.90
C THR A 270 18.33 -9.00 -6.45
N LEU A 271 18.89 -10.17 -6.16
CA LEU A 271 19.70 -10.42 -4.98
C LEU A 271 21.05 -10.96 -5.42
N ASN A 272 22.13 -10.48 -4.81
CA ASN A 272 23.44 -11.06 -5.02
C ASN A 272 23.48 -12.42 -4.33
N ASN A 273 23.61 -13.48 -5.13
CA ASN A 273 23.73 -14.85 -4.67
C ASN A 273 25.05 -15.40 -5.21
N ASN A 274 26.04 -15.59 -4.33
CA ASN A 274 27.38 -16.06 -4.69
C ASN A 274 28.00 -15.27 -5.86
N PHE A 275 28.11 -13.95 -5.72
CA PHE A 275 28.73 -13.03 -6.69
C PHE A 275 27.97 -12.88 -8.01
N ARG A 276 26.74 -13.39 -8.09
CA ARG A 276 25.86 -13.19 -9.26
C ARG A 276 24.53 -12.62 -8.82
N ASP A 277 24.08 -11.60 -9.54
CA ASP A 277 22.72 -11.09 -9.36
C ASP A 277 21.71 -12.03 -9.98
N VAL A 278 20.82 -12.55 -9.13
CA VAL A 278 19.72 -13.42 -9.53
C VAL A 278 18.39 -12.74 -9.24
N ALA A 279 17.39 -13.00 -10.07
CA ALA A 279 16.04 -12.50 -9.86
C ALA A 279 15.50 -12.96 -8.49
N ARG A 280 14.73 -12.08 -7.82
CA ARG A 280 14.01 -12.45 -6.60
C ARG A 280 12.79 -13.30 -6.95
N PHE A 281 12.59 -14.33 -6.14
CA PHE A 281 11.35 -15.09 -6.08
C PHE A 281 10.72 -14.84 -4.73
N ASP A 282 9.41 -14.61 -4.74
CA ASP A 282 8.64 -14.37 -3.54
C ASP A 282 7.47 -15.35 -3.47
N ARG A 283 7.47 -16.22 -2.46
CA ARG A 283 6.43 -17.19 -2.18
C ARG A 283 5.74 -16.92 -0.85
N CYS A 284 5.93 -15.74 -0.25
CA CYS A 284 5.35 -15.39 1.05
C CYS A 284 3.81 -15.47 1.02
N THR A 285 3.18 -15.09 -0.10
CA THR A 285 1.73 -15.21 -0.30
C THR A 285 1.24 -16.64 -0.21
N THR A 286 2.09 -17.66 -0.41
CA THR A 286 1.71 -19.07 -0.22
C THR A 286 1.13 -19.31 1.18
N CYS A 287 1.72 -18.72 2.22
CA CYS A 287 1.20 -18.82 3.59
C CYS A 287 0.37 -17.59 3.99
N HIS A 288 0.79 -16.39 3.60
CA HIS A 288 0.14 -15.12 3.94
C HIS A 288 -0.95 -14.76 2.91
N GLN A 289 -1.94 -15.63 2.75
CA GLN A 289 -3.00 -15.48 1.74
C GLN A 289 -3.90 -14.26 1.96
N GLY A 290 -3.97 -13.76 3.20
CA GLY A 290 -4.77 -12.59 3.57
C GLY A 290 -4.14 -11.25 3.24
N MET A 291 -2.83 -11.19 2.98
CA MET A 291 -2.07 -9.94 3.04
C MET A 291 -2.59 -8.82 2.10
N SER A 292 -3.20 -9.17 0.96
CA SER A 292 -3.68 -8.22 -0.06
C SER A 292 -5.19 -8.12 -0.15
N LYS A 293 -5.92 -8.68 0.81
CA LYS A 293 -7.38 -8.74 0.77
C LYS A 293 -7.95 -7.43 1.29
N SER A 294 -8.64 -6.68 0.44
CA SER A 294 -9.32 -5.46 0.86
C SER A 294 -10.76 -5.72 1.29
N ALA A 295 -11.28 -4.89 2.18
CA ALA A 295 -12.68 -4.92 2.55
C ALA A 295 -13.57 -4.67 1.31
N PRO A 296 -14.78 -5.26 1.24
CA PRO A 296 -15.67 -5.06 0.10
C PRO A 296 -16.02 -3.58 -0.10
N GLY A 297 -15.87 -3.08 -1.32
CA GLY A 297 -16.15 -1.68 -1.67
C GLY A 297 -15.10 -0.67 -1.18
N GLN A 298 -14.10 -1.11 -0.41
CA GLN A 298 -13.07 -0.25 0.18
C GLN A 298 -11.68 -0.80 -0.15
N PRO A 299 -11.07 -0.42 -1.30
CA PRO A 299 -9.86 -1.05 -1.82
C PRO A 299 -8.61 -0.88 -0.94
N THR A 300 -8.61 0.11 -0.05
CA THR A 300 -7.49 0.42 0.85
C THR A 300 -7.71 -0.10 2.27
N GLU A 301 -8.93 -0.51 2.61
CA GLU A 301 -9.24 -0.95 3.96
C GLU A 301 -8.94 -2.44 4.11
N PRO A 302 -8.24 -2.87 5.18
CA PRO A 302 -7.91 -4.27 5.38
C PRO A 302 -9.17 -5.15 5.53
N ALA A 303 -9.27 -6.26 4.78
CA ALA A 303 -10.39 -7.20 4.94
C ALA A 303 -10.31 -7.97 6.27
N TYR A 304 -9.08 -8.29 6.69
CA TYR A 304 -8.79 -9.10 7.87
C TYR A 304 -7.73 -8.36 8.70
N PRO A 305 -8.10 -7.40 9.56
CA PRO A 305 -7.14 -6.66 10.37
C PRO A 305 -6.37 -7.59 11.32
N GLU A 306 -5.20 -7.15 11.77
CA GLU A 306 -4.40 -7.90 12.75
C GLU A 306 -5.10 -8.00 14.10
N ALA A 307 -4.95 -9.15 14.75
CA ALA A 307 -5.55 -9.44 16.05
C ALA A 307 -5.11 -8.42 17.12
N THR A 308 -6.07 -7.77 17.76
CA THR A 308 -5.87 -6.83 18.87
C THR A 308 -6.88 -7.09 19.98
N THR A 309 -6.49 -6.85 21.23
CA THR A 309 -7.43 -6.89 22.36
C THR A 309 -8.09 -5.54 22.51
N VAL A 310 -9.42 -5.53 22.53
CA VAL A 310 -10.25 -4.32 22.70
C VAL A 310 -11.17 -4.54 23.89
N GLU A 311 -11.35 -3.50 24.70
CA GLU A 311 -12.32 -3.49 25.79
C GLU A 311 -13.58 -2.76 25.31
N VAL A 312 -14.74 -3.37 25.48
CA VAL A 312 -16.03 -2.79 25.10
C VAL A 312 -17.03 -2.85 26.26
N MET A 313 -17.91 -1.86 26.32
CA MET A 313 -18.97 -1.76 27.34
C MET A 313 -20.31 -2.07 26.69
N LEU A 314 -20.86 -3.26 26.95
CA LEU A 314 -22.13 -3.71 26.40
C LEU A 314 -23.29 -3.20 27.25
N PRO A 315 -24.19 -2.34 26.72
CA PRO A 315 -25.37 -1.91 27.45
C PRO A 315 -26.28 -3.10 27.78
N THR A 316 -26.81 -3.14 29.00
CA THR A 316 -27.81 -4.12 29.43
C THR A 316 -29.17 -3.40 29.63
N PRO A 317 -30.30 -4.06 29.35
CA PRO A 317 -31.63 -3.55 29.70
C PRO A 317 -31.77 -3.23 31.20
N GLU A 318 -32.60 -2.23 31.54
CA GLU A 318 -32.86 -1.83 32.93
C GLU A 318 -33.60 -2.89 33.75
N GLU A 319 -34.47 -3.65 33.09
CA GLU A 319 -35.23 -4.76 33.69
C GLU A 319 -34.75 -6.10 33.15
N VAL A 320 -34.93 -7.16 33.95
CA VAL A 320 -34.60 -8.53 33.53
C VAL A 320 -35.49 -8.90 32.33
N PRO A 321 -34.91 -9.24 31.16
CA PRO A 321 -35.68 -9.63 29.99
C PRO A 321 -36.54 -10.86 30.26
N GLN A 322 -37.82 -10.83 29.85
CA GLN A 322 -38.69 -12.00 29.91
C GLN A 322 -38.39 -12.92 28.72
N LEU A 323 -37.41 -13.79 28.91
CA LEU A 323 -37.02 -14.78 27.89
C LEU A 323 -38.15 -15.80 27.69
N SER A 324 -38.64 -15.95 26.46
CA SER A 324 -39.50 -17.09 26.09
C SER A 324 -38.68 -18.38 26.16
N GLY A 325 -39.01 -19.26 27.09
CA GLY A 325 -38.21 -20.42 27.52
C GLY A 325 -37.93 -21.52 26.49
N ASP A 326 -38.27 -21.33 25.21
CA ASP A 326 -38.10 -22.31 24.12
C ASP A 326 -37.12 -21.83 23.02
N LEU A 327 -36.52 -20.64 23.14
CA LEU A 327 -35.57 -20.11 22.15
C LEU A 327 -34.15 -20.64 22.37
N GLU A 328 -33.44 -20.97 21.29
CA GLU A 328 -32.00 -21.27 21.34
C GLU A 328 -31.19 -20.08 21.90
N ASP A 329 -30.11 -20.35 22.64
CA ASP A 329 -29.25 -19.34 23.28
C ASP A 329 -28.85 -18.18 22.33
N SER A 330 -28.57 -18.49 21.06
CA SER A 330 -28.19 -17.49 20.07
C SER A 330 -29.31 -16.50 19.75
N LEU A 331 -30.58 -16.95 19.76
CA LEU A 331 -31.74 -16.08 19.54
C LEU A 331 -32.03 -15.21 20.77
N GLN A 332 -31.76 -15.72 21.98
CA GLN A 332 -31.89 -14.94 23.21
C GLN A 332 -30.85 -13.81 23.26
N LEU A 333 -29.60 -14.08 22.87
CA LEU A 333 -28.57 -13.04 22.76
C LEU A 333 -28.91 -12.01 21.67
N GLU A 334 -29.49 -12.43 20.55
CA GLU A 334 -29.98 -11.50 19.53
C GLU A 334 -31.10 -10.61 20.07
N GLU A 335 -32.06 -11.16 20.80
CA GLU A 335 -33.18 -10.38 21.33
C GLU A 335 -32.75 -9.38 22.40
N ILE A 336 -31.82 -9.76 23.29
CA ILE A 336 -31.39 -8.90 24.40
C ILE A 336 -30.36 -7.85 23.94
N TYR A 337 -29.33 -8.29 23.21
CA TYR A 337 -28.17 -7.46 22.90
C TYR A 337 -28.02 -7.15 21.42
N GLY A 338 -28.75 -7.86 20.54
CA GLY A 338 -28.64 -7.71 19.09
C GLY A 338 -27.39 -8.33 18.49
N PHE A 339 -26.87 -9.42 19.06
CA PHE A 339 -25.81 -10.20 18.40
C PHE A 339 -26.01 -11.70 18.59
N GLN A 340 -25.40 -12.49 17.71
CA GLN A 340 -25.36 -13.95 17.81
C GLN A 340 -23.93 -14.46 17.97
N LEU A 341 -23.79 -15.59 18.65
CA LEU A 341 -22.54 -16.36 18.67
C LEU A 341 -22.60 -17.45 17.59
N ALA A 342 -21.49 -17.61 16.87
CA ALA A 342 -21.29 -18.67 15.90
C ALA A 342 -21.39 -20.06 16.57
N ALA A 343 -21.87 -21.04 15.81
CA ALA A 343 -21.92 -22.43 16.27
C ALA A 343 -20.51 -23.03 16.44
N GLU A 344 -19.59 -22.66 15.54
CA GLU A 344 -18.16 -23.01 15.63
C GLU A 344 -17.33 -21.73 15.49
N GLY A 345 -16.36 -21.58 16.38
CA GLY A 345 -15.42 -20.47 16.38
C GLY A 345 -14.42 -20.54 15.22
N LEU A 346 -13.84 -19.40 14.89
CA LEU A 346 -13.08 -19.20 13.65
C LEU A 346 -11.73 -19.94 13.61
N PHE A 347 -10.94 -19.83 14.66
CA PHE A 347 -9.62 -20.47 14.79
C PHE A 347 -9.63 -21.61 15.81
N GLU A 348 -10.35 -21.41 16.90
CA GLU A 348 -10.62 -22.41 17.92
C GLU A 348 -12.10 -22.76 17.88
N LYS A 349 -12.42 -24.04 17.67
CA LYS A 349 -13.79 -24.52 17.42
C LYS A 349 -14.79 -24.09 18.50
N ASP A 350 -14.37 -24.11 19.77
CA ASP A 350 -15.26 -23.82 20.89
C ASP A 350 -15.25 -22.34 21.33
N SER A 351 -14.46 -21.49 20.66
CA SER A 351 -14.33 -20.08 21.04
C SER A 351 -15.64 -19.31 20.84
N PRO A 352 -16.03 -18.42 21.77
CA PRO A 352 -17.22 -17.59 21.66
C PRO A 352 -17.02 -16.48 20.63
N THR A 353 -17.16 -16.82 19.35
CA THR A 353 -17.00 -15.89 18.23
C THR A 353 -18.34 -15.27 17.86
N VAL A 354 -18.41 -13.96 17.74
CA VAL A 354 -19.59 -13.22 17.28
C VAL A 354 -19.81 -13.48 15.78
N SER A 355 -20.97 -13.99 15.38
CA SER A 355 -21.32 -14.21 13.97
C SER A 355 -22.08 -13.03 13.37
N VAL A 356 -23.08 -12.52 14.09
CA VAL A 356 -24.00 -11.48 13.63
C VAL A 356 -24.05 -10.36 14.66
N VAL A 357 -24.10 -9.11 14.19
CA VAL A 357 -24.41 -7.92 14.99
C VAL A 357 -25.47 -7.13 14.26
N LEU A 358 -26.61 -6.91 14.90
CA LEU A 358 -27.73 -6.15 14.34
C LEU A 358 -27.41 -4.65 14.39
N PRO A 359 -27.69 -3.89 13.32
CA PRO A 359 -27.59 -2.43 13.34
C PRO A 359 -28.43 -1.82 14.48
N GLU A 360 -27.96 -0.70 15.05
CA GLU A 360 -28.65 0.07 16.11
C GLU A 360 -28.92 -0.69 17.42
N SER A 361 -28.43 -1.92 17.56
CA SER A 361 -28.55 -2.72 18.78
C SER A 361 -27.57 -2.31 19.89
N PRO A 362 -27.77 -2.74 21.15
CA PRO A 362 -26.79 -2.59 22.22
C PRO A 362 -25.38 -3.07 21.83
N ALA A 363 -25.27 -4.20 21.13
CA ALA A 363 -24.00 -4.72 20.63
C ALA A 363 -23.34 -3.81 19.60
N ALA A 364 -24.11 -3.27 18.65
CA ALA A 364 -23.60 -2.31 17.67
C ALA A 364 -23.15 -1.01 18.35
N LEU A 365 -23.91 -0.52 19.34
CA LEU A 365 -23.55 0.67 20.13
C LEU A 365 -22.29 0.45 20.97
N ALA A 366 -22.09 -0.76 21.50
CA ALA A 366 -20.86 -1.17 22.18
C ALA A 366 -19.66 -1.31 21.22
N GLY A 367 -19.92 -1.31 19.91
CA GLY A 367 -18.92 -1.45 18.86
C GLY A 367 -18.49 -2.88 18.59
N LEU A 368 -19.29 -3.90 18.96
CA LEU A 368 -19.04 -5.30 18.59
C LEU A 368 -19.12 -5.50 17.07
N GLN A 369 -18.30 -6.41 16.55
CA GLN A 369 -18.18 -6.72 15.14
C GLN A 369 -18.24 -8.23 14.91
N SER A 370 -18.70 -8.64 13.73
CA SER A 370 -18.62 -10.04 13.30
C SER A 370 -17.16 -10.49 13.24
N GLY A 371 -16.86 -11.63 13.86
CA GLY A 371 -15.51 -12.15 14.02
C GLY A 371 -14.84 -11.81 15.35
N ASP A 372 -15.40 -10.93 16.17
CA ASP A 372 -14.88 -10.67 17.52
C ASP A 372 -15.01 -11.93 18.37
N VAL A 373 -13.94 -12.28 19.11
CA VAL A 373 -13.94 -13.39 20.06
C VAL A 373 -14.04 -12.85 21.47
N ILE A 374 -15.05 -13.28 22.24
CA ILE A 374 -15.26 -12.83 23.62
C ILE A 374 -14.30 -13.55 24.57
N ALA A 375 -13.17 -12.92 24.88
CA ALA A 375 -12.14 -13.50 25.75
C ALA A 375 -12.51 -13.46 27.24
N ALA A 376 -13.23 -12.40 27.67
CA ALA A 376 -13.71 -12.27 29.04
C ALA A 376 -15.01 -11.45 29.14
N VAL A 377 -15.80 -11.73 30.18
CA VAL A 377 -17.04 -11.05 30.54
C VAL A 377 -16.97 -10.66 32.01
N GLY A 378 -17.12 -9.37 32.34
CA GLY A 378 -17.05 -8.87 33.71
C GLY A 378 -15.72 -9.19 34.43
N GLY A 379 -14.62 -9.34 33.67
CA GLY A 379 -13.31 -9.75 34.17
C GLY A 379 -13.11 -11.27 34.34
N GLY A 380 -14.16 -12.09 34.16
CA GLY A 380 -14.07 -13.54 34.14
C GLY A 380 -13.72 -14.06 32.75
N ARG A 381 -12.71 -14.94 32.62
CA ARG A 381 -12.31 -15.52 31.33
C ARG A 381 -13.38 -16.47 30.78
N THR A 382 -13.68 -16.36 29.50
CA THR A 382 -14.70 -17.15 28.80
C THR A 382 -14.08 -17.88 27.60
N PRO A 383 -13.25 -18.92 27.81
CA PRO A 383 -12.54 -19.59 26.71
C PRO A 383 -13.46 -20.39 25.78
N VAL A 384 -14.68 -20.72 26.23
CA VAL A 384 -15.61 -21.56 25.49
C VAL A 384 -17.01 -20.95 25.43
N ARG A 385 -17.73 -21.22 24.34
CA ARG A 385 -19.08 -20.70 24.07
C ARG A 385 -20.07 -20.87 25.23
N PRO A 386 -20.24 -22.03 25.88
CA PRO A 386 -21.20 -22.18 26.97
C PRO A 386 -20.93 -21.27 28.17
N LEU A 387 -19.65 -21.01 28.48
CA LEU A 387 -19.28 -20.09 29.57
C LEU A 387 -19.59 -18.64 29.21
N ALA A 388 -19.36 -18.25 27.96
CA ALA A 388 -19.74 -16.92 27.48
C ALA A 388 -21.25 -16.72 27.55
N VAL A 389 -22.05 -17.70 27.07
CA VAL A 389 -23.52 -17.67 27.13
C VAL A 389 -24.01 -17.54 28.57
N ALA A 390 -23.53 -18.38 29.48
CA ALA A 390 -23.91 -18.32 30.89
C ALA A 390 -23.52 -16.97 31.54
N ALA A 391 -22.37 -16.40 31.18
CA ALA A 391 -21.96 -15.08 31.67
C ALA A 391 -22.83 -13.93 31.11
N LEU A 392 -23.34 -14.07 29.88
CA LEU A 392 -24.12 -13.05 29.18
C LEU A 392 -25.64 -13.14 29.44
N LEU A 393 -26.14 -14.28 29.90
CA LEU A 393 -27.58 -14.50 30.13
C LEU A 393 -27.92 -14.74 31.60
N GLU A 394 -27.11 -15.55 32.31
CA GLU A 394 -27.45 -15.99 33.67
C GLU A 394 -26.78 -15.13 34.76
N ASN A 395 -25.52 -14.72 34.54
CA ASN A 395 -24.70 -14.01 35.53
C ASN A 395 -24.55 -12.51 35.23
N VAL A 396 -25.65 -11.83 34.89
CA VAL A 396 -25.67 -10.42 34.48
C VAL A 396 -26.21 -9.52 35.58
N SER A 397 -25.55 -8.38 35.80
CA SER A 397 -26.09 -7.27 36.60
C SER A 397 -26.88 -6.33 35.68
N TRP A 398 -28.18 -6.59 35.52
CA TRP A 398 -29.08 -5.79 34.67
C TRP A 398 -29.14 -4.31 35.10
N GLY A 399 -29.31 -3.41 34.14
CA GLY A 399 -29.30 -1.96 34.34
C GLY A 399 -27.92 -1.33 34.48
N SER A 400 -26.84 -2.09 34.30
CA SER A 400 -25.46 -1.59 34.26
C SER A 400 -24.70 -2.14 33.06
N PRO A 401 -23.88 -1.32 32.36
CA PRO A 401 -23.09 -1.81 31.23
C PRO A 401 -22.13 -2.93 31.65
N LEU A 402 -22.09 -4.01 30.86
CA LEU A 402 -21.24 -5.17 31.07
C LEU A 402 -19.91 -4.98 30.34
N GLN A 403 -18.79 -5.09 31.06
CA GLN A 403 -17.47 -5.00 30.45
C GLN A 403 -17.12 -6.31 29.73
N LEU A 404 -16.74 -6.23 28.46
CA LEU A 404 -16.25 -7.35 27.66
C LEU A 404 -14.81 -7.08 27.20
N SER A 405 -13.97 -8.10 27.32
CA SER A 405 -12.65 -8.14 26.69
C SER A 405 -12.77 -8.97 25.42
N ILE A 406 -12.50 -8.37 24.27
CA ILE A 406 -12.65 -9.01 22.96
C ILE A 406 -11.31 -9.09 22.24
N GLU A 407 -11.08 -10.19 21.53
CA GLU A 407 -10.03 -10.30 20.52
C GLU A 407 -10.63 -10.00 19.15
N ARG A 408 -10.19 -8.90 18.54
CA ARG A 408 -10.67 -8.41 17.24
C ARG A 408 -9.62 -8.61 16.17
N GLY A 409 -10.04 -9.11 15.01
CA GLY A 409 -9.18 -9.34 13.86
C GLY A 409 -8.71 -10.78 13.77
N VAL A 410 -7.65 -11.03 13.00
CA VAL A 410 -7.11 -12.37 12.78
C VAL A 410 -5.61 -12.42 13.09
N PRO A 411 -5.10 -13.55 13.62
CA PRO A 411 -3.68 -13.68 13.93
C PRO A 411 -2.84 -13.79 12.65
N GLN A 412 -1.55 -13.44 12.77
CA GLN A 412 -0.57 -13.73 11.74
C GLN A 412 -0.47 -15.25 11.50
N PRO A 413 -0.33 -15.73 10.25
CA PRO A 413 -0.10 -14.97 9.01
C PRO A 413 -1.37 -14.64 8.20
N TYR A 414 -2.56 -14.72 8.80
CA TYR A 414 -3.84 -14.60 8.07
C TYR A 414 -4.31 -13.16 7.90
N SER A 415 -3.69 -12.21 8.62
CA SER A 415 -4.05 -10.80 8.56
C SER A 415 -3.67 -10.17 7.23
N THR A 416 -4.39 -9.11 6.92
CA THR A 416 -4.17 -8.22 5.79
C THR A 416 -3.11 -7.20 6.14
N HIS A 417 -2.34 -6.75 5.15
CA HIS A 417 -1.40 -5.66 5.34
C HIS A 417 -2.14 -4.40 5.86
N PRO A 418 -1.68 -3.76 6.95
CA PRO A 418 -2.42 -2.66 7.60
C PRO A 418 -2.54 -1.40 6.74
N ARG A 419 -1.64 -1.23 5.77
CA ARG A 419 -1.57 -0.08 4.85
C ARG A 419 -1.65 -0.50 3.39
N LEU A 420 -2.82 -0.95 2.93
CA LEU A 420 -3.04 -1.34 1.52
C LEU A 420 -2.96 -0.14 0.56
N ASP A 421 -3.15 1.06 1.07
CA ASP A 421 -2.96 2.33 0.37
C ASP A 421 -1.49 2.57 -0.02
N LEU A 422 -0.55 2.07 0.79
CA LEU A 422 0.90 2.24 0.58
C LEU A 422 1.57 1.02 -0.03
N PHE A 423 1.11 -0.19 0.32
CA PHE A 423 1.77 -1.44 -0.01
C PHE A 423 0.79 -2.50 -0.46
N VAL A 424 1.28 -3.45 -1.27
CA VAL A 424 0.64 -4.68 -1.75
C VAL A 424 -0.64 -4.52 -2.58
N GLY A 425 -1.49 -3.53 -2.29
CA GLY A 425 -2.68 -3.19 -3.04
C GLY A 425 -2.35 -2.79 -4.47
N ASP A 426 -3.20 -3.16 -5.43
CA ASP A 426 -2.97 -2.92 -6.86
C ASP A 426 -2.88 -1.41 -7.21
N SER A 427 -3.56 -0.55 -6.45
CA SER A 427 -3.52 0.92 -6.60
C SER A 427 -2.44 1.61 -5.76
N SER A 428 -1.72 0.85 -4.92
CA SER A 428 -0.70 1.41 -4.03
C SER A 428 0.56 1.83 -4.80
N PRO A 429 1.41 2.72 -4.24
CA PRO A 429 2.74 3.00 -4.79
C PRO A 429 3.66 1.77 -4.82
N HIS A 430 3.38 0.75 -4.00
CA HIS A 430 4.14 -0.50 -3.95
C HIS A 430 3.28 -1.74 -4.22
N PRO A 431 2.75 -1.94 -5.44
CA PRO A 431 1.93 -3.10 -5.77
C PRO A 431 2.71 -4.40 -5.60
N MET A 432 2.05 -5.43 -5.08
CA MET A 432 2.72 -6.69 -4.76
C MET A 432 3.40 -7.35 -5.97
N LYS A 433 2.78 -7.26 -7.15
CA LYS A 433 3.31 -7.85 -8.39
C LYS A 433 4.63 -7.23 -8.85
N THR A 434 4.94 -6.01 -8.39
CA THR A 434 6.15 -5.26 -8.78
C THR A 434 7.23 -5.31 -7.71
N PHE A 435 6.84 -5.37 -6.43
CA PHE A 435 7.77 -5.24 -5.30
C PHE A 435 7.95 -6.55 -4.50
N GLY A 436 6.91 -7.38 -4.40
CA GLY A 436 6.86 -8.52 -3.48
C GLY A 436 7.06 -8.13 -2.01
N CYS A 437 7.22 -9.12 -1.15
CA CYS A 437 7.40 -8.98 0.29
C CYS A 437 8.89 -8.87 0.65
N THR A 438 9.76 -9.65 0.01
CA THR A 438 11.19 -9.76 0.37
C THR A 438 12.01 -8.49 0.10
N ILE A 439 11.48 -7.54 -0.66
CA ILE A 439 12.14 -6.24 -0.84
C ILE A 439 12.06 -5.41 0.45
N CYS A 440 10.92 -5.42 1.13
CA CYS A 440 10.69 -4.70 2.38
C CYS A 440 11.14 -5.55 3.57
N HIS A 441 10.66 -6.79 3.69
CA HIS A 441 10.89 -7.60 4.89
C HIS A 441 12.22 -8.38 4.86
N GLN A 442 12.91 -8.49 3.72
CA GLN A 442 14.00 -9.46 3.51
C GLN A 442 13.53 -10.91 3.64
N GLY A 443 14.41 -11.85 4.00
CA GLY A 443 14.08 -13.27 4.10
C GLY A 443 14.39 -14.07 2.86
N GLN A 444 14.05 -15.36 2.95
CA GLN A 444 14.25 -16.33 1.88
C GLN A 444 12.92 -16.56 1.14
N GLY A 445 12.64 -15.72 0.14
CA GLY A 445 11.36 -15.75 -0.58
C GLY A 445 11.09 -17.03 -1.38
N SER A 446 12.09 -17.87 -1.64
CA SER A 446 11.91 -19.19 -2.28
C SER A 446 11.41 -20.27 -1.32
N ALA A 447 11.48 -20.03 -0.01
CA ALA A 447 11.08 -21.00 1.00
C ALA A 447 9.55 -21.11 1.10
N THR A 448 9.06 -22.32 1.32
CA THR A 448 7.62 -22.62 1.48
C THR A 448 7.32 -23.18 2.87
N SER A 449 8.15 -22.87 3.86
CA SER A 449 7.97 -23.34 5.24
C SER A 449 8.55 -22.33 6.20
N PHE A 450 7.88 -22.14 7.33
CA PHE A 450 8.23 -21.14 8.35
C PHE A 450 9.73 -21.12 8.72
N LYS A 451 10.29 -22.29 9.06
CA LYS A 451 11.69 -22.43 9.51
C LYS A 451 12.75 -22.07 8.44
N TRP A 452 12.42 -22.18 7.16
CA TRP A 452 13.35 -21.91 6.05
C TRP A 452 13.16 -20.52 5.43
N ALA A 453 12.02 -19.87 5.66
CA ALA A 453 11.77 -18.50 5.19
C ALA A 453 12.66 -17.45 5.88
N SER A 454 13.42 -17.87 6.90
CA SER A 454 14.35 -17.03 7.65
C SER A 454 13.63 -15.89 8.38
N HIS A 455 12.45 -16.16 8.94
CA HIS A 455 11.77 -15.25 9.87
C HIS A 455 12.70 -14.92 11.04
N SER A 456 12.72 -13.66 11.47
CA SER A 456 13.49 -13.25 12.64
C SER A 456 12.56 -12.86 13.78
N PRO A 457 12.73 -13.43 14.98
CA PRO A 457 11.94 -13.06 16.14
C PRO A 457 12.33 -11.65 16.62
N ASN A 458 11.35 -10.93 17.17
CA ASN A 458 11.58 -9.67 17.87
C ASN A 458 12.32 -9.91 19.19
N THR A 459 12.07 -11.00 19.92
CA THR A 459 12.67 -11.20 21.26
C THR A 459 13.29 -12.59 21.43
N PRO A 460 14.26 -12.76 22.36
CA PRO A 460 14.75 -14.08 22.73
C PRO A 460 13.63 -15.02 23.20
N LYS A 461 12.63 -14.51 23.95
CA LYS A 461 11.46 -15.28 24.35
C LYS A 461 10.68 -15.82 23.14
N GLN A 462 10.41 -14.95 22.16
CA GLN A 462 9.73 -15.35 20.93
C GLN A 462 10.56 -16.36 20.13
N SER A 463 11.91 -16.24 20.14
CA SER A 463 12.79 -17.21 19.49
C SER A 463 12.66 -18.62 20.07
N HIS A 464 12.53 -18.73 21.40
CA HIS A 464 12.32 -20.02 22.08
C HIS A 464 10.95 -20.59 21.75
N LEU A 465 9.88 -19.78 21.84
CA LEU A 465 8.53 -20.19 21.47
C LEU A 465 8.47 -20.69 20.01
N TRP A 466 9.09 -19.95 19.10
CA TRP A 466 9.14 -20.34 17.69
C TRP A 466 9.98 -21.59 17.42
N HIS A 467 11.03 -21.81 18.22
CA HIS A 467 11.82 -23.03 18.16
C HIS A 467 10.95 -24.24 18.52
N ASP A 468 10.21 -24.16 19.62
CA ASP A 468 9.38 -25.25 20.12
C ASP A 468 8.15 -25.50 19.23
N GLU A 469 7.45 -24.44 18.81
CA GLU A 469 6.19 -24.55 18.06
C GLU A 469 6.39 -24.79 16.56
N TYR A 470 7.38 -24.15 15.94
CA TYR A 470 7.56 -24.13 14.49
C TYR A 470 8.89 -24.74 14.03
N GLY A 471 9.72 -25.24 14.95
CA GLY A 471 11.05 -25.76 14.63
C GLY A 471 11.98 -24.68 14.09
N TRP A 472 11.81 -23.44 14.55
CA TRP A 472 12.62 -22.30 14.12
C TRP A 472 14.10 -22.48 14.49
N PHE A 473 14.98 -22.01 13.60
CA PHE A 473 16.41 -21.91 13.83
C PHE A 473 16.98 -20.72 13.06
N ASN A 474 18.13 -20.20 13.50
CA ASN A 474 18.87 -19.19 12.75
C ASN A 474 19.56 -19.84 11.54
N ASN A 475 19.08 -19.54 10.33
CA ASN A 475 19.62 -20.08 9.09
C ASN A 475 20.93 -19.39 8.70
N HIS A 476 22.06 -19.91 9.17
CA HIS A 476 23.40 -19.40 8.86
C HIS A 476 23.78 -19.42 7.36
N HIS A 477 23.05 -20.15 6.52
CA HIS A 477 23.30 -20.19 5.07
C HIS A 477 22.60 -19.05 4.32
N TRP A 478 21.73 -18.31 4.98
CA TRP A 478 20.99 -17.21 4.36
C TRP A 478 21.38 -15.87 4.99
N ILE A 479 22.27 -15.15 4.33
CA ILE A 479 22.86 -13.88 4.81
C ILE A 479 21.87 -12.70 4.90
N ARG A 480 20.62 -12.89 4.47
CA ARG A 480 19.56 -11.87 4.42
C ARG A 480 18.29 -12.35 5.13
N PRO A 481 18.35 -12.65 6.44
CA PRO A 481 17.15 -13.06 7.17
C PRO A 481 16.10 -11.95 7.13
N MET A 482 14.83 -12.29 7.36
CA MET A 482 13.77 -11.29 7.47
C MET A 482 14.13 -10.32 8.59
N ARG A 483 13.78 -9.05 8.43
CA ARG A 483 13.92 -8.09 9.50
C ARG A 483 12.90 -8.43 10.59
N PRO A 484 13.28 -8.42 11.87
CA PRO A 484 12.31 -8.35 12.94
C PRO A 484 11.36 -7.16 12.71
N GLU A 485 10.10 -7.31 13.08
CA GLU A 485 9.04 -6.31 12.92
C GLU A 485 9.48 -4.90 13.33
N ARG A 486 10.17 -4.78 14.46
CA ARG A 486 10.66 -3.48 14.97
C ARG A 486 11.64 -2.75 14.03
N PHE A 487 12.19 -3.44 13.03
CA PHE A 487 13.17 -2.92 12.09
C PHE A 487 12.68 -2.95 10.63
N GLU A 488 11.43 -3.29 10.36
CA GLU A 488 10.93 -3.44 8.99
C GLU A 488 11.04 -2.15 8.17
N GLU A 489 10.66 -1.01 8.78
CA GLU A 489 10.73 0.31 8.14
C GLU A 489 12.15 0.66 7.68
N SER A 490 13.22 0.13 8.31
CA SER A 490 14.60 0.39 7.88
C SER A 490 14.89 -0.01 6.43
N SER A 491 14.06 -0.87 5.82
CA SER A 491 14.15 -1.20 4.41
C SER A 491 13.63 -0.13 3.46
N CYS A 492 12.84 0.86 3.92
CA CYS A 492 12.37 1.97 3.09
C CYS A 492 13.55 2.76 2.50
N LEU A 493 14.64 2.87 3.26
CA LEU A 493 15.90 3.51 2.83
C LEU A 493 16.62 2.78 1.68
N LYS A 494 16.13 1.63 1.20
CA LYS A 494 16.66 0.99 -0.01
C LYS A 494 16.34 1.76 -1.28
N CYS A 495 15.25 2.55 -1.27
CA CYS A 495 14.81 3.34 -2.41
C CYS A 495 14.63 4.82 -2.01
N HIS A 496 14.13 5.08 -0.80
CA HIS A 496 13.85 6.42 -0.29
C HIS A 496 15.06 6.98 0.47
N HIS A 497 16.18 7.17 -0.24
CA HIS A 497 17.46 7.57 0.38
C HIS A 497 17.44 8.98 0.98
N GLN A 498 16.57 9.86 0.49
CA GLN A 498 16.49 11.25 0.96
C GLN A 498 15.61 11.40 2.20
N VAL A 499 14.74 10.43 2.51
CA VAL A 499 13.81 10.39 3.65
C VAL A 499 12.75 11.51 3.66
N VAL A 500 12.98 12.63 2.97
CA VAL A 500 12.03 13.75 2.85
C VAL A 500 10.71 13.31 2.23
N ASP A 501 10.77 12.35 1.31
CA ASP A 501 9.61 11.74 0.66
C ASP A 501 8.84 10.75 1.55
N LEU A 502 9.40 10.38 2.71
CA LEU A 502 8.72 9.61 3.76
C LEU A 502 8.13 10.50 4.86
N ALA A 503 8.35 11.81 4.81
CA ALA A 503 7.76 12.76 5.74
C ALA A 503 6.25 12.92 5.51
N PRO A 504 5.50 13.45 6.50
CA PRO A 504 4.09 13.80 6.33
C PRO A 504 3.87 14.68 5.10
N SER A 505 2.82 14.40 4.33
CA SER A 505 2.44 15.13 3.12
C SER A 505 0.93 15.30 3.05
N GLU A 506 0.43 16.14 2.13
CA GLU A 506 -1.03 16.27 1.91
C GLU A 506 -1.69 14.95 1.53
N ARG A 507 -0.97 14.09 0.78
CA ARG A 507 -1.45 12.77 0.38
C ARG A 507 -1.37 11.75 1.51
N PHE A 508 -0.37 11.86 2.37
CA PHE A 508 -0.16 10.96 3.50
C PHE A 508 0.10 11.79 4.77
N PRO A 509 -0.96 12.19 5.48
CA PRO A 509 -0.84 12.98 6.71
C PRO A 509 -0.06 12.22 7.78
N GLU A 510 -0.29 10.91 7.88
CA GLU A 510 0.56 10.01 8.64
C GLU A 510 1.78 9.62 7.79
N PRO A 511 3.01 9.79 8.32
CA PRO A 511 4.22 9.48 7.56
C PRO A 511 4.24 7.98 7.20
N PRO A 512 4.56 7.61 5.94
CA PRO A 512 4.62 6.21 5.52
C PRO A 512 5.59 5.31 6.32
N ALA A 513 6.63 5.91 6.92
CA ALA A 513 7.63 5.19 7.72
C ALA A 513 8.05 6.04 8.95
N PRO A 514 7.20 6.13 9.98
CA PRO A 514 7.40 7.03 11.12
C PRO A 514 8.73 6.79 11.85
N LYS A 515 9.12 5.53 12.09
CA LYS A 515 10.36 5.20 12.83
C LYS A 515 11.60 5.57 12.03
N VAL A 516 11.57 5.42 10.70
CA VAL A 516 12.68 5.86 9.85
C VAL A 516 12.82 7.36 9.83
N VAL A 517 11.70 8.08 9.69
CA VAL A 517 11.70 9.55 9.70
C VAL A 517 12.19 10.07 11.05
N GLU A 518 11.72 9.48 12.15
CA GLU A 518 12.20 9.80 13.50
C GLU A 518 13.70 9.52 13.64
N GLY A 519 14.17 8.33 13.24
CA GLY A 519 15.59 7.98 13.26
C GLY A 519 16.46 8.95 12.44
N TYR A 520 15.99 9.34 11.26
CA TYR A 520 16.67 10.34 10.43
C TYR A 520 16.72 11.73 11.11
N ASN A 521 15.61 12.15 11.72
CA ASN A 521 15.56 13.40 12.47
C ASN A 521 16.51 13.37 13.67
N LEU A 522 16.61 12.26 14.40
CA LEU A 522 17.55 12.09 15.52
C LEU A 522 19.00 12.17 15.03
N ILE A 523 19.35 11.45 13.96
CA ILE A 523 20.69 11.52 13.33
C ILE A 523 21.06 12.96 12.98
N ARG A 524 20.10 13.72 12.43
CA ARG A 524 20.30 15.11 12.02
C ARG A 524 20.34 16.08 13.20
N GLN A 525 19.48 15.87 14.20
CA GLN A 525 19.39 16.70 15.39
C GLN A 525 20.68 16.62 16.21
N TYR A 526 21.16 15.41 16.45
CA TYR A 526 22.37 15.12 17.24
C TYR A 526 23.67 15.15 16.41
N GLY A 527 23.58 15.33 15.09
CA GLY A 527 24.76 15.48 14.24
C GLY A 527 25.60 14.20 14.13
N CYS A 528 25.01 13.01 14.21
CA CYS A 528 25.73 11.74 14.23
C CYS A 528 26.64 11.55 13.01
N PHE A 529 26.23 12.07 11.84
CA PHE A 529 27.02 12.08 10.60
C PHE A 529 28.31 12.90 10.68
N GLY A 530 28.48 13.73 11.71
CA GLY A 530 29.72 14.46 11.97
C GLY A 530 30.85 13.57 12.51
N CYS A 531 30.50 12.45 13.17
CA CYS A 531 31.46 11.53 13.79
C CYS A 531 31.37 10.09 13.26
N HIS A 532 30.21 9.67 12.74
CA HIS A 532 29.97 8.32 12.23
C HIS A 532 29.79 8.33 10.70
N GLU A 533 30.37 7.32 10.06
CA GLU A 533 30.08 6.96 8.68
C GLU A 533 28.68 6.33 8.61
N ILE A 534 27.74 7.01 7.94
CA ILE A 534 26.35 6.53 7.79
C ILE A 534 26.08 6.33 6.30
N ASN A 535 26.22 5.08 5.85
CA ASN A 535 26.15 4.72 4.44
C ASN A 535 24.72 4.80 3.87
N GLY A 536 24.57 5.49 2.73
CA GLY A 536 23.49 5.29 1.76
C GLY A 536 24.03 4.48 0.58
N TRP A 537 23.26 3.52 0.07
CA TRP A 537 23.70 2.48 -0.87
C TRP A 537 24.44 3.04 -2.11
N SER A 538 25.77 2.91 -2.15
CA SER A 538 26.63 3.30 -3.29
C SER A 538 27.61 2.14 -3.58
N GLY A 539 28.14 2.05 -4.81
CA GLY A 539 28.69 0.82 -5.41
C GLY A 539 30.01 0.29 -4.82
N PRO A 540 30.52 -0.85 -5.30
CA PRO A 540 31.71 -1.53 -4.76
C PRO A 540 33.04 -0.77 -4.94
N GLU A 541 33.07 0.31 -5.72
CA GLU A 541 34.28 1.13 -5.96
C GLU A 541 34.27 2.47 -5.22
N GLU A 542 33.19 2.79 -4.52
CA GLU A 542 33.05 4.04 -3.78
C GLU A 542 33.33 3.79 -2.29
N ARG A 543 34.32 4.51 -1.74
CA ARG A 543 34.52 4.56 -0.29
C ARG A 543 33.57 5.59 0.29
N ILE A 544 32.70 5.14 1.19
CA ILE A 544 31.54 5.92 1.62
C ILE A 544 31.83 6.63 2.97
N GLY A 545 33.01 7.25 3.12
CA GLY A 545 33.29 8.13 4.27
C GLY A 545 34.78 8.51 4.43
N PRO A 546 35.10 9.63 5.09
CA PRO A 546 36.47 9.93 5.46
C PRO A 546 36.93 9.02 6.62
N ASP A 547 38.11 8.43 6.49
CA ASP A 547 38.77 7.71 7.58
C ASP A 547 38.94 8.66 8.77
N MET A 548 38.25 8.37 9.89
CA MET A 548 38.30 9.16 11.13
C MET A 548 39.71 9.18 11.77
N ARG A 549 40.67 8.41 11.26
CA ARG A 549 42.07 8.42 11.70
C ARG A 549 42.92 9.44 10.94
N VAL A 550 42.40 10.08 9.89
CA VAL A 550 43.21 10.95 9.03
C VAL A 550 42.43 12.23 8.71
N GLU A 551 42.79 13.34 9.36
CA GLU A 551 42.45 14.66 8.81
C GLU A 551 42.95 14.73 7.36
N PRO A 552 42.18 15.28 6.40
CA PRO A 552 42.69 15.49 5.06
C PRO A 552 44.01 16.25 5.13
N ASN A 553 45.04 15.70 4.50
CA ASN A 553 46.41 16.17 4.65
C ASN A 553 46.71 17.38 3.73
N TYR A 554 45.71 18.24 3.47
CA TYR A 554 45.82 19.34 2.50
C TYR A 554 46.95 20.31 2.83
N HIS A 555 47.15 20.58 4.12
CA HIS A 555 48.25 21.39 4.61
C HIS A 555 49.61 20.71 4.34
N GLU A 556 49.74 19.43 4.67
CA GLU A 556 50.98 18.66 4.46
C GLU A 556 51.28 18.51 2.96
N VAL A 557 50.24 18.36 2.14
CA VAL A 557 50.33 18.35 0.68
C VAL A 557 50.81 19.70 0.17
N ALA A 558 50.21 20.80 0.63
CA ALA A 558 50.61 22.14 0.22
C ALA A 558 52.04 22.49 0.70
N GLN A 559 52.45 22.04 1.88
CA GLN A 559 53.85 22.14 2.34
C GLN A 559 54.80 21.32 1.48
N ALA A 560 54.42 20.10 1.08
CA ALA A 560 55.22 19.28 0.19
C ALA A 560 55.38 19.91 -1.21
N ILE A 561 54.32 20.55 -1.74
CA ILE A 561 54.37 21.33 -2.99
C ILE A 561 55.27 22.55 -2.83
N ALA A 562 55.16 23.29 -1.71
CA ALA A 562 56.00 24.45 -1.44
C ALA A 562 57.50 24.10 -1.29
N ALA A 563 57.81 22.85 -0.92
CA ALA A 563 59.17 22.33 -0.80
C ALA A 563 59.72 21.71 -2.10
N ASP A 564 58.93 21.69 -3.19
CA ASP A 564 59.36 21.17 -4.48
C ASP A 564 60.45 22.06 -5.11
N PRO A 565 61.56 21.52 -5.63
CA PRO A 565 62.59 22.30 -6.30
C PRO A 565 62.06 23.17 -7.46
N GLY A 566 61.06 22.68 -8.18
CA GLY A 566 60.38 23.37 -9.26
C GLY A 566 59.47 24.51 -8.79
N PHE A 567 59.10 24.55 -7.51
CA PHE A 567 58.21 25.58 -6.96
C PHE A 567 58.74 27.00 -7.16
N ALA A 568 60.08 27.17 -7.18
CA ALA A 568 60.71 28.45 -7.48
C ALA A 568 60.37 28.98 -8.88
N GLY A 569 60.17 28.10 -9.86
CA GLY A 569 59.82 28.42 -11.25
C GLY A 569 58.34 28.77 -11.48
N MET A 570 57.47 28.49 -10.52
CA MET A 570 56.04 28.83 -10.61
C MET A 570 55.78 30.32 -10.39
N ASP A 571 54.66 30.82 -10.92
CA ASP A 571 54.27 32.22 -10.79
C ASP A 571 53.85 32.60 -9.35
N ALA A 572 53.73 33.92 -9.11
CA ALA A 572 53.36 34.45 -7.80
C ALA A 572 51.92 34.10 -7.38
N THR A 573 51.03 33.84 -8.33
CA THR A 573 49.63 33.52 -8.09
C THR A 573 49.48 32.09 -7.55
N PHE A 574 50.15 31.12 -8.17
CA PHE A 574 50.22 29.75 -7.70
C PHE A 574 50.86 29.67 -6.32
N LYS A 575 51.98 30.38 -6.12
CA LYS A 575 52.65 30.45 -4.81
C LYS A 575 51.72 30.99 -3.71
N ARG A 576 50.90 31.99 -4.04
CA ARG A 576 49.88 32.52 -3.13
C ARG A 576 48.81 31.47 -2.82
N TRP A 577 48.25 30.78 -3.81
CA TRP A 577 47.25 29.74 -3.58
C TRP A 577 47.77 28.61 -2.70
N VAL A 578 49.03 28.19 -2.89
CA VAL A 578 49.67 27.19 -2.01
C VAL A 578 49.80 27.73 -0.58
N GLY A 579 50.18 28.99 -0.39
CA GLY A 579 50.18 29.65 0.92
C GLY A 579 48.78 29.76 1.57
N ASP A 580 47.75 30.01 0.75
CA ASP A 580 46.36 30.06 1.19
C ASP A 580 45.89 28.66 1.65
N VAL A 581 46.29 27.58 0.98
CA VAL A 581 46.00 26.20 1.42
C VAL A 581 46.81 25.81 2.67
N ILE A 582 48.04 26.28 2.82
CA ILE A 582 48.83 26.05 4.05
C ILE A 582 48.17 26.72 5.26
N SER A 583 47.69 27.96 5.10
CA SER A 583 47.10 28.76 6.18
C SER A 583 45.62 28.48 6.43
N SER A 584 44.88 28.05 5.40
CA SER A 584 43.47 27.69 5.46
C SER A 584 43.21 26.39 4.67
N PRO A 585 43.62 25.23 5.20
CA PRO A 585 43.56 23.96 4.48
C PRO A 585 42.15 23.50 4.11
N ASP A 586 41.12 23.99 4.83
CA ASP A 586 39.71 23.71 4.56
C ASP A 586 39.11 24.60 3.44
N GLY A 587 39.86 25.59 2.95
CA GLY A 587 39.43 26.52 1.89
C GLY A 587 39.28 25.83 0.53
N THR A 588 38.05 25.67 0.05
CA THR A 588 37.74 24.97 -1.21
C THR A 588 38.30 25.68 -2.45
N VAL A 589 38.28 27.02 -2.48
CA VAL A 589 38.67 27.82 -3.66
C VAL A 589 40.17 27.71 -3.94
N ALA A 590 41.01 28.07 -2.97
CA ALA A 590 42.47 28.02 -3.15
C ALA A 590 42.96 26.59 -3.44
N ARG A 591 42.37 25.60 -2.76
CA ARG A 591 42.69 24.18 -2.97
C ARG A 591 42.34 23.69 -4.38
N GLY A 592 41.16 24.08 -4.88
CA GLY A 592 40.75 23.80 -6.25
C GLY A 592 41.73 24.41 -7.27
N GLN A 593 42.13 25.66 -7.04
CA GLN A 593 43.08 26.39 -7.88
C GLN A 593 44.48 25.76 -7.89
N VAL A 594 45.00 25.33 -6.73
CA VAL A 594 46.29 24.60 -6.67
C VAL A 594 46.19 23.27 -7.40
N ARG A 595 45.11 22.51 -7.22
CA ARG A 595 44.92 21.22 -7.89
C ARG A 595 44.89 21.37 -9.41
N GLU A 596 44.07 22.29 -9.93
CA GLU A 596 43.94 22.53 -11.37
C GLU A 596 45.29 22.95 -11.98
N ALA A 597 46.05 23.79 -11.27
CA ALA A 597 47.38 24.19 -11.71
C ALA A 597 48.39 23.03 -11.72
N LEU A 598 48.34 22.10 -10.74
CA LEU A 598 49.17 20.89 -10.75
C LEU A 598 48.82 19.94 -11.90
N GLU A 599 47.53 19.75 -12.19
CA GLU A 599 47.05 18.92 -13.30
C GLU A 599 47.43 19.54 -14.66
N ALA A 600 47.37 20.88 -14.77
CA ALA A 600 47.79 21.61 -15.96
C ALA A 600 49.32 21.58 -16.17
N ASP A 601 50.11 21.67 -15.11
CA ASP A 601 51.57 21.52 -15.18
C ASP A 601 51.97 20.08 -15.56
N ALA A 602 51.33 19.07 -14.96
CA ALA A 602 51.53 17.67 -15.33
C ALA A 602 51.21 17.38 -16.80
N GLY A 603 50.21 18.08 -17.37
CA GLY A 603 49.83 17.97 -18.78
C GLY A 603 50.88 18.48 -19.78
N GLN A 604 51.92 19.19 -19.32
CA GLN A 604 53.02 19.69 -20.15
C GLN A 604 54.12 18.64 -20.38
N GLY A 605 54.03 17.45 -19.76
CA GLY A 605 54.96 16.35 -19.97
C GLY A 605 56.39 16.71 -19.60
N ASP A 606 57.33 16.56 -20.53
CA ASP A 606 58.76 16.84 -20.31
C ASP A 606 59.06 18.34 -20.04
N GLU A 607 58.10 19.25 -20.30
CA GLU A 607 58.22 20.70 -20.03
C GLU A 607 57.62 21.12 -18.67
N ALA A 608 57.10 20.17 -17.87
CA ALA A 608 56.52 20.47 -16.57
C ALA A 608 57.53 21.10 -15.60
N ILE A 609 57.08 22.10 -14.83
CA ILE A 609 57.94 22.85 -13.91
C ILE A 609 58.09 22.11 -12.57
N LEU A 610 57.01 21.49 -12.08
CA LEU A 610 56.99 20.76 -10.82
C LEU A 610 57.32 19.27 -11.03
N SER A 611 57.76 18.60 -9.97
CA SER A 611 58.09 17.18 -10.06
C SER A 611 56.85 16.28 -10.17
N ASP A 612 57.04 15.08 -10.76
CA ASP A 612 56.02 14.01 -10.78
C ASP A 612 55.44 13.72 -9.39
N ARG A 613 56.28 13.86 -8.35
CA ARG A 613 55.85 13.71 -6.96
C ARG A 613 54.78 14.75 -6.60
N SER A 614 54.96 16.01 -6.97
CA SER A 614 53.97 17.07 -6.73
C SER A 614 52.73 16.91 -7.59
N HIS A 615 52.84 16.40 -8.82
CA HIS A 615 51.67 16.10 -9.65
C HIS A 615 50.80 14.99 -9.05
N VAL A 616 51.39 13.94 -8.49
CA VAL A 616 50.64 12.87 -7.80
C VAL A 616 49.86 13.42 -6.60
N LEU A 617 50.38 14.45 -5.93
CA LEU A 617 49.71 15.08 -4.80
C LEU A 617 48.43 15.84 -5.18
N ALA A 618 48.21 16.17 -6.46
CA ALA A 618 46.96 16.80 -6.91
C ALA A 618 45.72 15.96 -6.55
N ASN A 619 45.84 14.63 -6.59
CA ASN A 619 44.78 13.72 -6.16
C ASN A 619 44.42 13.87 -4.68
N LEU A 620 45.38 14.24 -3.83
CA LEU A 620 45.18 14.43 -2.40
C LEU A 620 44.61 15.81 -2.07
N LEU A 621 44.54 16.75 -3.03
CA LEU A 621 43.86 18.05 -2.89
C LEU A 621 42.39 18.00 -3.32
N LYS A 622 41.90 16.86 -3.83
CA LYS A 622 40.49 16.69 -4.18
C LYS A 622 39.60 16.92 -2.95
N THR A 623 38.46 17.58 -3.13
CA THR A 623 37.39 17.56 -2.11
C THR A 623 37.15 16.11 -1.73
N PRO A 624 37.19 15.74 -0.44
CA PRO A 624 36.86 14.38 -0.10
C PRO A 624 35.44 14.19 -0.62
N GLU A 625 35.23 13.16 -1.43
CA GLU A 625 33.91 12.77 -1.88
C GLU A 625 33.21 12.17 -0.66
N THR A 626 32.78 13.05 0.26
CA THR A 626 32.01 12.70 1.44
C THR A 626 30.63 12.29 0.96
N PRO A 627 30.18 11.07 1.23
CA PRO A 627 28.80 10.71 1.00
C PRO A 627 27.93 11.36 2.08
N GLY A 628 26.81 11.89 1.60
CA GLY A 628 25.94 12.80 2.34
C GLY A 628 26.10 14.23 1.81
N ASN A 629 24.99 14.88 1.50
CA ASN A 629 24.98 16.28 1.07
C ASN A 629 25.33 17.27 2.20
N TYR A 630 25.70 16.78 3.39
CA TYR A 630 25.90 17.58 4.58
C TYR A 630 27.39 17.76 4.89
N PRO A 631 27.88 19.00 5.03
CA PRO A 631 29.26 19.28 5.40
C PRO A 631 29.58 18.75 6.81
N LYS A 632 30.85 18.43 7.08
CA LYS A 632 31.33 18.14 8.43
C LYS A 632 30.94 19.28 9.37
N VAL A 633 30.31 18.94 10.49
CA VAL A 633 29.71 19.91 11.40
C VAL A 633 30.72 20.54 12.36
N GLY A 634 31.82 19.84 12.65
CA GLY A 634 32.87 20.29 13.57
C GLY A 634 34.02 21.03 12.85
N PRO A 635 34.63 22.06 13.49
CA PRO A 635 35.84 22.71 12.99
C PRO A 635 37.06 21.77 13.09
N SER A 636 38.12 22.03 12.32
CA SER A 636 39.41 21.36 12.55
C SER A 636 39.93 21.69 13.96
N LEU A 637 40.49 20.68 14.62
CA LEU A 637 41.09 20.80 15.94
C LEU A 637 42.62 20.88 15.89
N ARG A 638 43.20 20.95 14.68
CA ARG A 638 44.65 20.96 14.44
C ARG A 638 45.41 22.02 15.23
N HIS A 639 44.81 23.19 15.41
CA HIS A 639 45.40 24.32 16.11
C HIS A 639 44.65 24.69 17.40
N VAL A 640 43.90 23.75 17.98
CA VAL A 640 42.98 24.04 19.10
C VAL A 640 43.68 24.71 20.29
N ALA A 641 44.93 24.34 20.59
CA ALA A 641 45.69 24.90 21.71
C ALA A 641 46.10 26.36 21.51
N SER A 642 46.10 26.89 20.27
CA SER A 642 46.41 28.31 20.03
C SER A 642 45.24 29.24 20.39
N LYS A 643 44.03 28.69 20.56
CA LYS A 643 42.80 29.46 20.74
C LYS A 643 42.16 29.29 22.12
N VAL A 644 42.22 28.09 22.72
CA VAL A 644 41.49 27.76 23.95
C VAL A 644 42.37 27.05 24.97
N GLY A 645 42.06 27.23 26.26
CA GLY A 645 42.77 26.61 27.39
C GLY A 645 42.03 25.41 28.00
N PHE A 646 42.65 24.80 29.02
CA PHE A 646 42.15 23.60 29.70
C PHE A 646 40.70 23.74 30.19
N ASP A 647 40.39 24.80 30.93
CA ASP A 647 39.06 24.96 31.55
C ASP A 647 37.94 25.05 30.51
N TRP A 648 38.21 25.75 29.40
CA TRP A 648 37.27 25.85 28.29
C TRP A 648 37.06 24.49 27.62
N LEU A 649 38.14 23.77 27.31
CA LEU A 649 38.06 22.44 26.68
C LEU A 649 37.36 21.43 27.59
N TYR A 650 37.63 21.46 28.90
CA TYR A 650 37.00 20.58 29.87
C TYR A 650 35.49 20.85 29.95
N ALA A 651 35.08 22.11 30.07
CA ALA A 651 33.67 22.49 30.10
C ALA A 651 32.95 22.10 28.80
N TRP A 652 33.58 22.40 27.64
CA TRP A 652 33.03 22.10 26.33
C TRP A 652 32.89 20.58 26.08
N LEU A 653 33.89 19.77 26.45
CA LEU A 653 33.82 18.31 26.30
C LEU A 653 32.79 17.68 27.25
N ARG A 654 32.70 18.18 28.49
CA ARG A 654 31.73 17.69 29.48
C ARG A 654 30.29 17.92 29.03
N ASN A 655 29.98 19.15 28.58
CA ASN A 655 28.65 19.53 28.13
C ASN A 655 28.71 20.77 27.22
N PRO A 656 28.82 20.59 25.88
CA PRO A 656 28.99 21.72 24.97
C PRO A 656 27.74 22.62 24.88
N GLN A 657 26.56 22.08 25.19
CA GLN A 657 25.29 22.80 25.20
C GLN A 657 25.22 23.88 26.30
N ASP A 658 26.01 23.75 27.38
CA ASP A 658 26.07 24.78 28.45
C ASP A 658 26.63 26.11 27.93
N PHE A 659 27.57 26.05 26.98
CA PHE A 659 28.15 27.24 26.36
C PHE A 659 27.36 27.67 25.12
N ARG A 660 26.98 26.73 24.26
CA ARG A 660 26.22 27.00 23.03
C ARG A 660 25.04 26.04 22.92
N PRO A 661 23.83 26.44 23.32
CA PRO A 661 22.64 25.59 23.24
C PRO A 661 22.34 25.08 21.82
N SER A 662 22.73 25.83 20.79
CA SER A 662 22.55 25.46 19.37
C SER A 662 23.66 24.56 18.80
N THR A 663 24.63 24.14 19.60
CA THR A 663 25.73 23.28 19.14
C THR A 663 25.22 21.89 18.72
N LYS A 664 25.88 21.32 17.71
CA LYS A 664 25.61 19.97 17.21
C LYS A 664 26.57 18.92 17.76
N MET A 665 27.57 19.34 18.54
CA MET A 665 28.44 18.39 19.24
C MET A 665 27.63 17.63 20.29
N PRO A 666 27.61 16.29 20.27
CA PRO A 666 26.88 15.51 21.27
C PRO A 666 27.47 15.71 22.67
N ARG A 667 26.61 15.63 23.68
CA ARG A 667 27.05 15.44 25.06
C ARG A 667 27.32 13.95 25.27
N PHE A 668 28.58 13.59 25.47
CA PHE A 668 28.98 12.20 25.71
C PHE A 668 29.06 11.82 27.20
N PHE A 669 29.17 12.82 28.07
CA PHE A 669 29.42 12.64 29.50
C PHE A 669 28.26 13.12 30.37
N GLY A 670 28.13 12.56 31.57
CA GLY A 670 27.11 12.93 32.53
C GLY A 670 25.69 12.53 32.12
N LEU A 671 25.52 11.48 31.31
CA LEU A 671 24.23 10.96 30.86
C LEU A 671 23.83 9.71 31.66
N TRP A 672 23.62 9.85 32.97
CA TRP A 672 23.52 8.70 33.88
C TRP A 672 22.11 8.23 34.20
N GLU A 673 21.07 8.87 33.65
CA GLU A 673 19.66 8.62 34.02
C GLU A 673 19.22 7.16 33.82
N HIS A 674 19.91 6.41 32.96
CA HIS A 674 19.63 5.00 32.65
C HIS A 674 20.52 4.01 33.41
N LEU A 675 21.42 4.48 34.28
CA LEU A 675 22.37 3.65 35.01
C LEU A 675 22.02 3.58 36.50
N GLU A 676 22.20 2.41 37.09
CA GLU A 676 22.01 2.16 38.52
C GLU A 676 23.16 1.31 39.10
N GLY A 677 23.36 1.39 40.41
CA GLY A 677 24.35 0.58 41.14
C GLY A 677 25.79 0.80 40.67
N ALA A 678 26.55 -0.30 40.51
CA ALA A 678 27.98 -0.25 40.21
C ALA A 678 28.32 0.45 38.89
N GLY A 679 27.47 0.34 37.85
CA GLY A 679 27.70 0.99 36.57
C GLY A 679 27.58 2.52 36.64
N LEU A 680 26.71 3.03 37.52
CA LEU A 680 26.60 4.46 37.80
C LEU A 680 27.86 4.99 38.52
N GLU A 681 28.29 4.30 39.58
CA GLU A 681 29.48 4.69 40.36
C GLU A 681 30.75 4.69 39.52
N GLU A 682 30.91 3.69 38.65
CA GLU A 682 32.04 3.59 37.73
C GLU A 682 32.07 4.76 36.74
N SER A 683 30.93 5.04 36.09
CA SER A 683 30.81 6.14 35.12
C SER A 683 31.11 7.50 35.76
N GLN A 684 30.51 7.78 36.93
CA GLN A 684 30.75 9.03 37.67
C GLN A 684 32.21 9.24 38.05
N ARG A 685 32.94 8.15 38.34
CA ARG A 685 34.34 8.20 38.73
C ARG A 685 35.28 8.39 37.55
N TYR A 686 35.06 7.68 36.44
CA TYR A 686 36.02 7.64 35.33
C TYR A 686 35.78 8.71 34.26
N GLU A 687 34.54 9.11 34.00
CA GLU A 687 34.26 10.13 32.98
C GLU A 687 35.07 11.44 33.15
N PRO A 688 35.25 12.01 34.38
CA PRO A 688 36.12 13.18 34.56
C PRO A 688 37.59 12.94 34.17
N LEU A 689 38.09 11.72 34.36
CA LEU A 689 39.46 11.33 33.99
C LEU A 689 39.58 11.15 32.48
N GLU A 690 38.57 10.60 31.83
CA GLU A 690 38.49 10.48 30.37
C GLU A 690 38.50 11.85 29.72
N ILE A 691 37.68 12.80 30.21
CA ILE A 691 37.67 14.18 29.71
C ILE A 691 39.06 14.80 29.85
N ARG A 692 39.72 14.67 31.02
CA ARG A 692 41.09 15.19 31.21
C ARG A 692 42.09 14.57 30.22
N SER A 693 41.96 13.28 29.95
CA SER A 693 42.81 12.56 29.00
C SER A 693 42.60 13.08 27.58
N MET A 694 41.35 13.33 27.18
CA MET A 694 41.02 13.96 25.90
C MET A 694 41.59 15.37 25.78
N VAL A 695 41.46 16.20 26.82
CA VAL A 695 42.05 17.56 26.83
C VAL A 695 43.57 17.50 26.69
N SER A 696 44.23 16.58 27.39
CA SER A 696 45.67 16.36 27.28
C SER A 696 46.08 15.95 25.87
N TYR A 697 45.33 15.03 25.26
CA TYR A 697 45.57 14.61 23.88
C TYR A 697 45.41 15.77 22.89
N LEU A 698 44.29 16.50 22.95
CA LEU A 698 44.01 17.63 22.06
C LEU A 698 45.07 18.73 22.18
N THR A 699 45.52 19.02 23.39
CA THR A 699 46.53 20.06 23.63
C THR A 699 47.92 19.62 23.15
N SER A 700 48.32 18.37 23.43
CA SER A 700 49.63 17.84 23.03
C SER A 700 49.73 17.54 21.54
N SER A 701 48.62 17.22 20.88
CA SER A 701 48.54 16.97 19.44
C SER A 701 48.30 18.23 18.63
N SER A 702 48.03 19.37 19.28
CA SER A 702 47.82 20.64 18.59
C SER A 702 49.12 21.14 17.99
N GLN A 703 49.08 21.49 16.71
CA GLN A 703 50.18 22.13 16.00
C GLN A 703 50.25 23.62 16.34
N PRO A 704 51.47 24.21 16.39
CA PRO A 704 51.62 25.66 16.53
C PRO A 704 50.95 26.36 15.35
N PHE A 705 50.19 27.40 15.63
CA PHE A 705 49.60 28.25 14.60
C PHE A 705 50.48 29.48 14.39
N ALA A 706 51.06 29.62 13.20
CA ALA A 706 51.76 30.83 12.81
C ALA A 706 50.75 31.85 12.29
N PHE A 707 50.59 32.96 13.01
CA PHE A 707 49.76 34.06 12.54
C PHE A 707 50.40 34.66 11.27
N ILE A 708 49.55 34.97 10.27
CA ILE A 708 50.01 35.62 9.05
C ILE A 708 50.64 36.96 9.44
N GLU A 709 51.91 37.15 9.09
CA GLU A 709 52.57 38.43 9.29
C GLU A 709 51.91 39.49 8.42
N PRO A 710 51.61 40.68 8.96
CA PRO A 710 51.07 41.77 8.18
C PRO A 710 51.97 42.08 6.98
N TYR A 711 51.37 42.32 5.81
CA TYR A 711 52.11 42.64 4.59
C TYR A 711 53.08 43.81 4.81
N GLN A 712 54.33 43.67 4.33
CA GLN A 712 55.32 44.74 4.44
C GLN A 712 54.91 45.94 3.57
N GLY A 713 54.57 47.05 4.24
CA GLY A 713 54.03 48.26 3.60
C GLY A 713 52.70 48.74 4.20
N ILE A 714 52.09 47.99 5.13
CA ILE A 714 50.95 48.48 5.90
C ILE A 714 51.46 49.57 6.88
N THR A 715 51.29 50.83 6.49
CA THR A 715 51.63 52.01 7.32
C THR A 715 50.50 52.44 8.26
N ALA A 716 49.32 51.83 8.13
CA ALA A 716 48.18 52.11 8.97
C ALA A 716 48.34 51.43 10.34
N PRO A 717 48.27 52.17 11.46
CA PRO A 717 48.27 51.57 12.79
C PRO A 717 47.01 50.73 13.01
N PRO A 718 47.06 49.69 13.87
CA PRO A 718 45.90 48.89 14.24
C PRO A 718 44.75 49.78 14.74
N ASP A 719 43.57 49.65 14.13
CA ASP A 719 42.41 50.50 14.39
C ASP A 719 41.19 49.65 14.76
N VAL A 720 40.89 49.62 16.06
CA VAL A 720 39.81 48.82 16.64
C VAL A 720 38.44 49.24 16.10
N GLU A 721 38.23 50.53 15.81
CA GLU A 721 36.97 51.04 15.27
C GLU A 721 36.75 50.60 13.83
N ARG A 722 37.82 50.46 13.05
CA ARG A 722 37.77 49.90 11.69
C ARG A 722 37.46 48.41 11.68
N GLY A 723 38.02 47.66 12.63
CA GLY A 723 37.72 46.23 12.81
C GLY A 723 36.27 45.97 13.19
N LYS A 724 35.66 46.84 14.00
CA LYS A 724 34.22 46.76 14.33
C LYS A 724 33.31 47.02 13.12
N LYS A 725 33.71 47.93 12.21
CA LYS A 725 32.95 48.19 10.96
C LYS A 725 32.99 47.01 9.98
N TRP A 726 34.06 46.21 9.96
CA TRP A 726 34.21 45.05 9.06
C TRP A 726 33.44 43.80 9.51
N GLN A 727 32.84 43.79 10.70
CA GLN A 727 32.10 42.63 11.21
C GLN A 727 30.64 42.54 10.74
N CYS A 728 30.18 43.45 9.86
CA CYS A 728 28.85 43.40 9.26
C CYS A 728 28.88 43.95 7.82
N GLU A 729 29.25 43.11 6.85
CA GLU A 729 28.67 43.06 5.49
C GLU A 729 28.52 41.60 5.07
#